data_AF-A0A956KL38-F1
#
_entry.id   AF-A0A956KL38-F1
#
_cell.length_a   1.000
_cell.length_b   1.000
_cell.length_c   1.000
_cell.angle_alpha   90.00
_cell.angle_beta   90.00
_cell.angle_gamma   90.00
#
_symmetry.space_group_name_H-M   'P 1'
#
loop_
_entity.id
_entity.type
_entity.pdbx_description
1 polymer ?
#
loop_
_entity_poly.entity_id
_entity_poly.type
_entity_poly.pdbx_seq_one_letter_code
_entity_poly.pdbx_strand_id
1 'polypeptide(L)'
;LREAALAKVGGEEQARLRAAAGRWLLSRLEPAQLGARIFEVVDHLEAGWSGGDGDGESLDALALAALELRAARRAYADGAHALALRYLESGLAHGDRAREAVALEGEDAVHYRLLVELQLLAAQVRAATSGATVAESAFMELMSWPLAPRDRGRAAGGWIAALTLAGRGREALTFARAALAELGCEVPVRVSRRRLRQSLLEVWQEWRPLALSETTALSRCVDPQALAVLDILEPLKSASYIVAPSIYQMLVVTHARWTLAHGRSEGTSLNLVQLAIGVGHHLGQSDEAVALAELGVALARREDPEPVRIRVESAASLFVMALARPFAVILENLPKLYVGALEAGDLLWAGYVGAIGPAMHLEVGTHLQTLRRLSEQFLSEVGPRASREATVTATMLGWLAAELMGVDAPEPSFAELSAYGRCVVAANRTLVDLLLRRDRQALAEATSISETVEQVMFGSWVLPRIALITLVAAHRLGTAGETLDAEAEAACRRARRILQGWSDQRNFGHYHALAEGLRLARGGRGSQAVRALERARLLARERGCRWVEGLAAEFAVEAAAGAGLESYAAGARAAAEDCYRLWGAAAKLEQLRGAGPGSGEDSGRARTSVPSLPLDFQALLRSVAAISADLRDDLIVDAVVAAAITGAGADRGAVVLVREGEPVLAAHVEVSAQDESGRRSLLAGPIGLDDAQDRLPATLVRFILRTAQAVVVDEAAEDPRFADDPYLRRSGVRSLLGLPIVKGRETLGVLVLENRPSRAGFTVARLEVLRLIAGQAAVTLDLAQAHRALREGEARWRSLVDG
;
A
#
# COMPACT_ATOMS: atom_id res chain seq x y z
N LEU A 1 -11.54 6.98 44.77
CA LEU A 1 -11.88 7.80 45.97
C LEU A 1 -12.97 8.84 45.69
N ARG A 2 -12.84 9.70 44.67
CA ARG A 2 -13.85 10.72 44.31
C ARG A 2 -15.20 10.13 43.86
N GLU A 3 -15.17 9.10 43.01
CA GLU A 3 -16.39 8.39 42.57
C GLU A 3 -17.04 7.56 43.68
N ALA A 4 -16.22 6.96 44.56
CA ALA A 4 -16.68 6.26 45.75
C ALA A 4 -17.34 7.18 46.80
N ALA A 5 -17.01 8.48 46.79
CA ALA A 5 -17.64 9.49 47.62
C ALA A 5 -18.97 10.01 47.03
N LEU A 6 -19.05 10.14 45.69
CA LEU A 6 -20.28 10.52 44.97
C LEU A 6 -21.37 9.44 45.07
N ALA A 7 -20.99 8.15 45.10
CA ALA A 7 -21.93 7.03 45.26
C ALA A 7 -22.69 6.99 46.61
N LYS A 8 -22.32 7.84 47.58
CA LYS A 8 -22.98 7.97 48.90
C LYS A 8 -23.92 9.18 49.01
N VAL A 9 -24.06 9.95 47.93
CA VAL A 9 -24.85 11.19 47.84
C VAL A 9 -26.11 10.92 47.01
N GLY A 10 -27.25 11.55 47.31
CA GLY A 10 -28.48 11.37 46.54
C GLY A 10 -28.31 11.81 45.07
N GLY A 11 -29.07 11.20 44.14
CA GLY A 11 -28.89 11.38 42.69
C GLY A 11 -28.90 12.84 42.21
N GLU A 12 -29.75 13.69 42.79
CA GLU A 12 -29.80 15.13 42.47
C GLU A 12 -28.55 15.89 42.89
N GLU A 13 -27.99 15.58 44.06
CA GLU A 13 -26.82 16.27 44.59
C GLU A 13 -25.53 15.80 43.90
N GLN A 14 -25.49 14.54 43.45
CA GLN A 14 -24.47 14.05 42.53
C GLN A 14 -24.50 14.77 41.17
N ALA A 15 -25.68 14.98 40.59
CA ALA A 15 -25.83 15.71 39.32
C ALA A 15 -25.37 17.16 39.46
N ARG A 16 -25.76 17.86 40.55
CA ARG A 16 -25.30 19.24 40.83
C ARG A 16 -23.78 19.34 40.95
N LEU A 17 -23.14 18.38 41.65
CA LEU A 17 -21.68 18.35 41.79
C LEU A 17 -20.97 18.09 40.45
N ARG A 18 -21.51 17.20 39.61
CA ARG A 18 -20.99 16.93 38.26
C ARG A 18 -21.11 18.17 37.36
N ALA A 19 -22.25 18.85 37.37
CA ALA A 19 -22.46 20.11 36.63
C ALA A 19 -21.48 21.21 37.08
N ALA A 20 -21.30 21.39 38.40
CA ALA A 20 -20.36 22.37 38.96
C ALA A 20 -18.91 22.06 38.58
N ALA A 21 -18.50 20.78 38.61
CA ALA A 21 -17.17 20.36 38.19
C ALA A 21 -16.92 20.64 36.69
N GLY A 22 -17.89 20.31 35.83
CA GLY A 22 -17.82 20.58 34.40
C GLY A 22 -17.68 22.07 34.09
N ARG A 23 -18.49 22.93 34.72
CA ARG A 23 -18.40 24.39 34.59
C ARG A 23 -17.06 24.93 35.10
N TRP A 24 -16.60 24.44 36.24
CA TRP A 24 -15.32 24.83 36.80
C TRP A 24 -14.17 24.51 35.84
N LEU A 25 -14.14 23.29 35.27
CA LEU A 25 -13.16 22.91 34.27
C LEU A 25 -13.24 23.80 33.03
N LEU A 26 -14.43 24.02 32.50
CA LEU A 26 -14.64 24.88 31.33
C LEU A 26 -14.12 26.31 31.55
N SER A 27 -14.30 26.87 32.75
CA SER A 27 -13.84 28.23 33.10
C SER A 27 -12.32 28.38 33.28
N ARG A 28 -11.60 27.26 33.47
CA ARG A 28 -10.18 27.22 33.84
C ARG A 28 -9.27 26.77 32.70
N LEU A 29 -9.83 26.12 31.68
CA LEU A 29 -9.06 25.53 30.59
C LEU A 29 -8.88 26.51 29.44
N GLU A 30 -7.64 26.71 29.02
CA GLU A 30 -7.33 27.41 27.77
C GLU A 30 -7.81 26.60 26.55
N PRO A 31 -8.05 27.23 25.37
CA PRO A 31 -8.62 26.54 24.21
C PRO A 31 -7.91 25.25 23.77
N ALA A 32 -6.58 25.19 23.91
CA ALA A 32 -5.76 24.01 23.61
C ALA A 32 -5.95 22.90 24.65
N GLN A 33 -6.03 23.27 25.94
CA GLN A 33 -6.23 22.33 27.05
C GLN A 33 -7.66 21.79 27.06
N LEU A 34 -8.65 22.62 26.70
CA LEU A 34 -10.04 22.22 26.51
C LEU A 34 -10.14 21.16 25.41
N GLY A 35 -9.40 21.31 24.31
CA GLY A 35 -9.33 20.28 23.27
C GLY A 35 -8.89 18.92 23.81
N ALA A 36 -7.84 18.90 24.64
CA ALA A 36 -7.27 17.68 25.23
C ALA A 36 -8.15 17.04 26.32
N ARG A 37 -8.97 17.83 27.02
CA ARG A 37 -9.85 17.35 28.11
C ARG A 37 -11.34 17.44 27.77
N ILE A 38 -11.69 17.55 26.48
CA ILE A 38 -13.07 17.80 26.04
C ILE A 38 -14.04 16.71 26.51
N PHE A 39 -13.63 15.44 26.48
CA PHE A 39 -14.46 14.31 26.93
C PHE A 39 -14.81 14.43 28.41
N GLU A 40 -13.81 14.67 29.26
CA GLU A 40 -14.02 14.86 30.70
C GLU A 40 -14.97 16.04 30.98
N VAL A 41 -14.80 17.16 30.28
CA VAL A 41 -15.67 18.33 30.44
C VAL A 41 -17.11 18.01 30.04
N VAL A 42 -17.32 17.40 28.87
CA VAL A 42 -18.65 17.07 28.35
C VAL A 42 -19.33 16.03 29.23
N ASP A 43 -18.64 14.94 29.60
CA ASP A 43 -19.21 13.88 30.45
C ASP A 43 -19.65 14.41 31.82
N HIS A 44 -18.91 15.37 32.40
CA HIS A 44 -19.30 16.03 33.65
C HIS A 44 -20.54 16.92 33.49
N LEU A 45 -20.65 17.66 32.38
CA LEU A 45 -21.78 18.54 32.11
C LEU A 45 -23.05 17.74 31.76
N GLU A 46 -22.93 16.69 30.94
CA GLU A 46 -24.02 15.79 30.55
C GLU A 46 -24.57 15.02 31.77
N ALA A 47 -23.70 14.45 32.61
CA ALA A 47 -24.12 13.75 33.83
C ALA A 47 -24.77 14.67 34.87
N GLY A 48 -24.54 15.99 34.77
CA GLY A 48 -25.15 17.01 35.61
C GLY A 48 -26.37 17.70 34.98
N TRP A 49 -26.78 17.28 33.79
CA TRP A 49 -27.90 17.88 33.06
C TRP A 49 -29.25 17.42 33.62
N SER A 50 -30.15 18.36 33.89
CA SER A 50 -31.48 18.07 34.48
C SER A 50 -32.67 18.53 33.62
N GLY A 51 -32.46 18.93 32.37
CA GLY A 51 -33.52 19.46 31.48
C GLY A 51 -33.95 20.88 31.86
N GLY A 52 -33.83 21.83 30.93
CA GLY A 52 -33.90 23.27 31.22
C GLY A 52 -35.27 23.80 31.67
N ASP A 53 -35.27 24.47 32.83
CA ASP A 53 -35.73 25.86 33.09
C ASP A 53 -35.61 26.18 34.60
N GLY A 54 -34.51 25.78 35.23
CA GLY A 54 -34.28 25.93 36.67
C GLY A 54 -32.97 26.64 36.95
N ASP A 55 -33.09 27.88 37.46
CA ASP A 55 -32.07 28.79 37.99
C ASP A 55 -30.93 29.13 37.01
N GLY A 56 -30.60 30.43 36.89
CA GLY A 56 -29.60 30.98 35.96
C GLY A 56 -28.15 30.50 36.14
N GLU A 57 -27.92 29.39 36.84
CA GLU A 57 -26.65 28.69 37.04
C GLU A 57 -26.45 27.46 36.11
N SER A 58 -27.47 27.04 35.34
CA SER A 58 -27.36 25.94 34.38
C SER A 58 -26.71 26.40 33.05
N LEU A 59 -25.91 25.52 32.43
CA LEU A 59 -25.32 25.81 31.11
C LEU A 59 -26.46 25.82 30.08
N ASP A 60 -26.42 26.71 29.08
CA ASP A 60 -27.41 26.69 28.00
C ASP A 60 -27.32 25.37 27.20
N ALA A 61 -28.47 24.83 26.78
CA ALA A 61 -28.55 23.54 26.07
C ALA A 61 -27.74 23.59 24.76
N LEU A 62 -27.77 24.72 24.05
CA LEU A 62 -27.03 24.88 22.80
C LEU A 62 -25.53 25.08 23.02
N ALA A 63 -25.14 25.66 24.16
CA ALA A 63 -23.74 25.70 24.58
C ALA A 63 -23.19 24.29 24.89
N LEU A 64 -23.99 23.42 25.50
CA LEU A 64 -23.63 22.01 25.71
C LEU A 64 -23.54 21.25 24.37
N ALA A 65 -24.54 21.42 23.49
CA ALA A 65 -24.53 20.83 22.14
C ALA A 65 -23.29 21.24 21.32
N ALA A 66 -22.80 22.47 21.48
CA ALA A 66 -21.56 22.93 20.83
C ALA A 66 -20.30 22.23 21.37
N LEU A 67 -20.24 21.94 22.67
CA LEU A 67 -19.16 21.17 23.28
C LEU A 67 -19.22 19.70 22.85
N GLU A 68 -20.42 19.14 22.76
CA GLU A 68 -20.68 17.78 22.28
C GLU A 68 -20.27 17.62 20.81
N LEU A 69 -20.58 18.59 19.93
CA LEU A 69 -20.08 18.60 18.55
C LEU A 69 -18.54 18.60 18.52
N ARG A 70 -17.89 19.35 19.42
CA ARG A 70 -16.42 19.39 19.50
C ARG A 70 -15.84 18.07 19.99
N ALA A 71 -16.46 17.44 20.99
CA ALA A 71 -16.10 16.11 21.47
C ALA A 71 -16.31 15.06 20.37
N ALA A 72 -17.44 15.11 19.66
CA ALA A 72 -17.74 14.22 18.55
C ALA A 72 -16.70 14.33 17.42
N ARG A 73 -16.33 15.55 17.01
CA ARG A 73 -15.29 15.76 15.98
C ARG A 73 -13.94 15.18 16.39
N ARG A 74 -13.57 15.33 17.66
CA ARG A 74 -12.33 14.73 18.18
C ARG A 74 -12.42 13.19 18.18
N ALA A 75 -13.49 12.63 18.73
CA ALA A 75 -13.71 11.18 18.74
C ALA A 75 -13.73 10.60 17.32
N TYR A 76 -14.31 11.32 16.37
CA TYR A 76 -14.31 10.94 14.95
C TYR A 76 -12.90 10.95 14.36
N ALA A 77 -12.11 12.01 14.62
CA ALA A 77 -10.72 12.09 14.19
C ALA A 77 -9.83 10.99 14.80
N ASP A 78 -10.14 10.57 16.04
CA ASP A 78 -9.44 9.47 16.73
C ASP A 78 -9.96 8.07 16.30
N GLY A 79 -10.87 7.98 15.32
CA GLY A 79 -11.45 6.72 14.84
C GLY A 79 -12.48 6.07 15.78
N ALA A 80 -12.82 6.73 16.89
CA ALA A 80 -13.79 6.26 17.90
C ALA A 80 -15.24 6.54 17.47
N HIS A 81 -15.69 5.93 16.38
CA HIS A 81 -17.00 6.23 15.76
C HIS A 81 -18.20 6.03 16.68
N ALA A 82 -18.19 5.02 17.56
CA ALA A 82 -19.27 4.78 18.51
C ALA A 82 -19.37 5.91 19.56
N LEU A 83 -18.21 6.38 20.05
CA LEU A 83 -18.14 7.50 20.98
C LEU A 83 -18.56 8.81 20.29
N ALA A 84 -18.12 9.03 19.06
CA ALA A 84 -18.54 10.17 18.26
C ALA A 84 -20.07 10.19 18.08
N LEU A 85 -20.67 9.05 17.74
CA LEU A 85 -22.11 8.94 17.56
C LEU A 85 -22.89 9.24 18.86
N ARG A 86 -22.40 8.76 20.02
CA ARG A 86 -23.00 9.07 21.33
C ARG A 86 -23.07 10.59 21.58
N TYR A 87 -21.96 11.30 21.39
CA TYR A 87 -21.94 12.76 21.57
C TYR A 87 -22.82 13.48 20.55
N LEU A 88 -22.88 13.00 19.31
CA LEU A 88 -23.74 13.58 18.27
C LEU A 88 -25.22 13.42 18.61
N GLU A 89 -25.63 12.24 19.08
CA GLU A 89 -27.01 11.97 19.48
C GLU A 89 -27.42 12.79 20.70
N SER A 90 -26.52 12.95 21.68
CA SER A 90 -26.73 13.85 22.82
C SER A 90 -26.85 15.32 22.38
N GLY A 91 -25.95 15.79 21.51
CA GLY A 91 -25.99 17.15 20.95
C GLY A 91 -27.24 17.45 20.14
N LEU A 92 -27.74 16.46 19.37
CA LEU A 92 -29.00 16.58 18.65
C LEU A 92 -30.19 16.66 19.61
N ALA A 93 -30.19 15.90 20.72
CA ALA A 93 -31.24 15.97 21.74
C ALA A 93 -31.24 17.33 22.47
N HIS A 94 -30.07 17.87 22.82
CA HIS A 94 -29.96 19.21 23.42
C HIS A 94 -30.34 20.33 22.43
N GLY A 95 -30.16 20.10 21.14
CA GLY A 95 -30.52 21.01 20.06
C GLY A 95 -31.96 20.93 19.57
N ASP A 96 -32.76 19.97 20.05
CA ASP A 96 -34.05 19.59 19.43
C ASP A 96 -35.04 20.75 19.35
N ARG A 97 -35.15 21.57 20.41
CA ARG A 97 -36.02 22.76 20.42
C ARG A 97 -35.64 23.81 19.37
N ALA A 98 -34.34 23.96 19.06
CA ALA A 98 -33.85 24.91 18.07
C ALA A 98 -33.81 24.31 16.65
N ARG A 99 -33.91 22.99 16.52
CA ARG A 99 -33.95 22.27 15.23
C ARG A 99 -35.15 22.67 14.39
N GLU A 100 -36.33 22.82 15.00
CA GLU A 100 -37.53 23.24 14.29
C GLU A 100 -37.37 24.63 13.66
N ALA A 101 -36.75 25.57 14.38
CA ALA A 101 -36.46 26.91 13.86
C ALA A 101 -35.50 26.84 12.66
N VAL A 102 -34.43 26.05 12.74
CA VAL A 102 -33.51 25.85 11.60
C VAL A 102 -34.19 25.19 10.40
N ALA A 103 -35.07 24.21 10.62
CA ALA A 103 -35.81 23.54 9.56
C ALA A 103 -36.81 24.46 8.84
N LEU A 104 -37.26 25.54 9.49
CA LEU A 104 -38.20 26.51 8.93
C LEU A 104 -37.50 27.74 8.32
N GLU A 105 -36.55 28.33 9.05
CA GLU A 105 -35.93 29.63 8.74
C GLU A 105 -34.58 29.50 8.02
N GLY A 106 -33.92 28.34 8.09
CA GLY A 106 -32.67 28.08 7.36
C GLY A 106 -31.51 28.92 7.85
N GLU A 107 -30.76 29.53 6.94
CA GLU A 107 -29.54 30.31 7.26
C GLU A 107 -29.82 31.51 8.19
N ASP A 108 -31.05 32.01 8.22
CA ASP A 108 -31.46 33.11 9.10
C ASP A 108 -31.72 32.67 10.55
N ALA A 109 -31.82 31.35 10.79
CA ALA A 109 -32.09 30.79 12.11
C ALA A 109 -30.90 30.94 13.08
N VAL A 110 -31.20 31.26 14.33
CA VAL A 110 -30.18 31.27 15.40
C VAL A 110 -29.62 29.85 15.56
N HIS A 111 -28.29 29.74 15.64
CA HIS A 111 -27.56 28.47 15.74
C HIS A 111 -27.62 27.54 14.51
N TYR A 112 -28.03 28.05 13.33
CA TYR A 112 -28.00 27.33 12.04
C TYR A 112 -26.74 26.45 11.87
N ARG A 113 -25.56 27.06 11.98
CA ARG A 113 -24.28 26.35 11.78
C ARG A 113 -24.06 25.19 12.74
N LEU A 114 -24.46 25.33 14.00
CA LEU A 114 -24.27 24.26 15.00
C LEU A 114 -25.12 23.04 14.64
N LEU A 115 -26.40 23.27 14.36
CA LEU A 115 -27.36 22.19 14.13
C LEU A 115 -27.14 21.50 12.79
N VAL A 116 -26.79 22.24 11.73
CA VAL A 116 -26.40 21.65 10.44
C VAL A 116 -25.15 20.79 10.58
N GLU A 117 -24.14 21.25 11.31
CA GLU A 117 -22.91 20.47 11.54
C GLU A 117 -23.15 19.20 12.38
N LEU A 118 -23.96 19.30 13.42
CA LEU A 118 -24.36 18.13 14.23
C LEU A 118 -25.08 17.09 13.36
N GLN A 119 -26.08 17.51 12.58
CA GLN A 119 -26.83 16.59 11.72
C GLN A 119 -25.98 15.98 10.62
N LEU A 120 -25.17 16.79 9.94
CA LEU A 120 -24.31 16.33 8.87
C LEU A 120 -23.31 15.29 9.39
N LEU A 121 -22.63 15.58 10.50
CA LEU A 121 -21.66 14.66 11.08
C LEU A 121 -22.35 13.40 11.62
N ALA A 122 -23.53 13.51 12.24
CA ALA A 122 -24.31 12.35 12.68
C ALA A 122 -24.69 11.44 11.50
N ALA A 123 -25.16 12.01 10.39
CA ALA A 123 -25.51 11.27 9.18
C ALA A 123 -24.27 10.56 8.59
N GLN A 124 -23.13 11.23 8.53
CA GLN A 124 -21.87 10.67 8.04
C GLN A 124 -21.35 9.52 8.93
N VAL A 125 -21.37 9.71 10.25
CA VAL A 125 -20.94 8.66 11.20
C VAL A 125 -21.87 7.45 11.12
N ARG A 126 -23.19 7.67 11.08
CA ARG A 126 -24.19 6.58 10.90
C ARG A 126 -23.96 5.81 9.60
N ALA A 127 -23.64 6.51 8.51
CA ALA A 127 -23.34 5.85 7.23
C ALA A 127 -22.10 4.95 7.34
N ALA A 128 -21.07 5.40 8.07
CA ALA A 128 -19.83 4.66 8.27
C ALA A 128 -19.97 3.47 9.26
N THR A 129 -20.84 3.57 10.28
CA THR A 129 -21.01 2.53 11.30
C THR A 129 -22.14 1.55 11.01
N SER A 130 -23.24 2.05 10.48
CA SER A 130 -24.53 1.33 10.37
C SER A 130 -24.99 1.15 8.93
N GLY A 131 -24.21 1.66 7.96
CA GLY A 131 -24.46 1.54 6.53
C GLY A 131 -25.40 2.61 5.95
N ALA A 132 -25.37 2.74 4.62
CA ALA A 132 -26.07 3.81 3.90
C ALA A 132 -27.60 3.78 4.11
N THR A 133 -28.23 2.61 4.18
CA THR A 133 -29.69 2.48 4.35
C THR A 133 -30.17 3.08 5.67
N VAL A 134 -29.38 2.97 6.75
CA VAL A 134 -29.72 3.53 8.06
C VAL A 134 -29.50 5.05 8.08
N ALA A 135 -28.48 5.54 7.36
CA ALA A 135 -28.16 6.96 7.28
C ALA A 135 -29.03 7.75 6.29
N GLU A 136 -29.74 7.06 5.38
CA GLU A 136 -30.54 7.68 4.32
C GLU A 136 -31.57 8.66 4.88
N SER A 137 -32.29 8.28 5.93
CA SER A 137 -33.28 9.16 6.57
C SER A 137 -32.65 10.43 7.13
N ALA A 138 -31.48 10.34 7.75
CA ALA A 138 -30.77 11.50 8.31
C ALA A 138 -30.28 12.47 7.22
N PHE A 139 -29.77 11.95 6.10
CA PHE A 139 -29.39 12.78 4.96
C PHE A 139 -30.60 13.43 4.28
N MET A 140 -31.67 12.69 4.06
CA MET A 140 -32.89 13.22 3.44
C MET A 140 -33.57 14.26 4.32
N GLU A 141 -33.58 14.06 5.64
CA GLU A 141 -34.08 15.04 6.58
C GLU A 141 -33.25 16.33 6.52
N LEU A 142 -31.92 16.25 6.62
CA LEU A 142 -31.06 17.43 6.53
C LEU A 142 -31.25 18.18 5.20
N MET A 143 -31.35 17.47 4.08
CA MET A 143 -31.56 18.08 2.76
C MET A 143 -32.96 18.67 2.56
N SER A 144 -33.93 18.29 3.39
CA SER A 144 -35.27 18.91 3.40
C SER A 144 -35.27 20.32 4.00
N TRP A 145 -34.24 20.66 4.78
CA TRP A 145 -34.11 22.00 5.36
C TRP A 145 -33.74 23.04 4.29
N PRO A 146 -34.10 24.33 4.51
CA PRO A 146 -33.67 25.43 3.66
C PRO A 146 -32.18 25.75 3.90
N LEU A 147 -31.29 24.88 3.42
CA LEU A 147 -29.85 25.01 3.59
C LEU A 147 -29.25 26.09 2.67
N ALA A 148 -28.23 26.79 3.17
CA ALA A 148 -27.33 27.60 2.37
C ALA A 148 -26.69 26.75 1.24
N PRO A 149 -26.31 27.35 0.09
CA PRO A 149 -25.85 26.59 -1.07
C PRO A 149 -24.72 25.60 -0.74
N ARG A 150 -23.68 26.05 -0.03
CA ARG A 150 -22.53 25.21 0.34
C ARG A 150 -22.93 24.05 1.25
N ASP A 151 -23.78 24.29 2.25
CA ASP A 151 -24.21 23.24 3.18
C ASP A 151 -25.11 22.20 2.49
N ARG A 152 -25.95 22.63 1.53
CA ARG A 152 -26.66 21.71 0.63
C ARG A 152 -25.66 20.84 -0.17
N GLY A 153 -24.61 21.46 -0.71
CA GLY A 153 -23.53 20.74 -1.41
C GLY A 153 -22.83 19.70 -0.54
N ARG A 154 -22.49 20.05 0.70
CA ARG A 154 -21.86 19.14 1.68
C ARG A 154 -22.77 17.98 2.09
N ALA A 155 -24.05 18.24 2.31
CA ALA A 155 -25.04 17.20 2.62
C ALA A 155 -25.20 16.22 1.44
N ALA A 156 -25.38 16.75 0.22
CA ALA A 156 -25.46 15.95 -0.99
C ALA A 156 -24.17 15.14 -1.24
N GLY A 157 -23.00 15.77 -1.09
CA GLY A 157 -21.70 15.12 -1.22
C GLY A 157 -21.50 14.00 -0.20
N GLY A 158 -21.89 14.22 1.07
CA GLY A 158 -21.87 13.20 2.12
C GLY A 158 -22.75 11.99 1.78
N TRP A 159 -23.95 12.22 1.24
CA TRP A 159 -24.83 11.13 0.80
C TRP A 159 -24.27 10.35 -0.39
N ILE A 160 -23.68 11.03 -1.37
CA ILE A 160 -23.00 10.40 -2.51
C ILE A 160 -21.83 9.53 -2.03
N ALA A 161 -21.05 10.01 -1.06
CA ALA A 161 -19.96 9.23 -0.47
C ALA A 161 -20.49 7.96 0.25
N ALA A 162 -21.58 8.08 1.02
CA ALA A 162 -22.23 6.95 1.68
C ALA A 162 -22.72 5.89 0.68
N LEU A 163 -23.41 6.31 -0.39
CA LEU A 163 -23.84 5.43 -1.47
C LEU A 163 -22.67 4.73 -2.17
N THR A 164 -21.56 5.45 -2.36
CA THR A 164 -20.35 4.91 -2.99
C THR A 164 -19.75 3.79 -2.15
N LEU A 165 -19.60 4.00 -0.84
CA LEU A 165 -19.08 2.98 0.08
C LEU A 165 -20.00 1.75 0.14
N ALA A 166 -21.32 1.94 0.05
CA ALA A 166 -22.30 0.87 -0.03
C ALA A 166 -22.39 0.17 -1.41
N GLY A 167 -21.54 0.53 -2.37
CA GLY A 167 -21.57 -0.06 -3.73
C GLY A 167 -22.74 0.40 -4.60
N ARG A 168 -23.52 1.39 -4.18
CA ARG A 168 -24.70 1.96 -4.87
C ARG A 168 -24.32 3.10 -5.84
N GLY A 169 -23.22 2.96 -6.58
CA GLY A 169 -22.65 4.04 -7.40
C GLY A 169 -23.56 4.57 -8.54
N ARG A 170 -24.45 3.74 -9.10
CA ARG A 170 -25.42 4.20 -10.11
C ARG A 170 -26.47 5.15 -9.53
N GLU A 171 -26.89 4.88 -8.31
CA GLU A 171 -27.82 5.72 -7.59
C GLU A 171 -27.17 7.04 -7.20
N ALA A 172 -25.92 6.98 -6.72
CA ALA A 172 -25.10 8.15 -6.45
C ALA A 172 -24.99 9.06 -7.68
N LEU A 173 -24.74 8.49 -8.86
CA LEU A 173 -24.69 9.23 -10.12
C LEU A 173 -26.04 9.84 -10.51
N THR A 174 -27.14 9.11 -10.30
CA THR A 174 -28.49 9.61 -10.64
C THR A 174 -28.87 10.79 -9.75
N PHE A 175 -28.68 10.65 -8.43
CA PHE A 175 -28.93 11.69 -7.45
C PHE A 175 -28.05 12.92 -7.71
N ALA A 176 -26.74 12.73 -7.87
CA ALA A 176 -25.81 13.85 -8.03
C ALA A 176 -26.05 14.65 -9.32
N ARG A 177 -26.52 14.00 -10.39
CA ARG A 177 -26.87 14.71 -11.63
C ARG A 177 -28.05 15.66 -11.44
N ALA A 178 -29.05 15.27 -10.64
CA ALA A 178 -30.16 16.16 -10.29
C ALA A 178 -29.68 17.33 -9.43
N ALA A 179 -28.92 17.03 -8.36
CA ALA A 179 -28.38 18.05 -7.46
C ALA A 179 -27.45 19.07 -8.15
N LEU A 180 -26.59 18.60 -9.07
CA LEU A 180 -25.71 19.49 -9.83
C LEU A 180 -26.48 20.36 -10.84
N ALA A 181 -27.55 19.83 -11.44
CA ALA A 181 -28.38 20.59 -12.37
C ALA A 181 -29.09 21.76 -11.66
N GLU A 182 -29.58 21.56 -10.43
CA GLU A 182 -30.16 22.63 -9.60
C GLU A 182 -29.15 23.74 -9.29
N LEU A 183 -27.86 23.41 -9.21
CA LEU A 183 -26.77 24.37 -8.98
C LEU A 183 -26.22 24.98 -10.28
N GLY A 184 -26.78 24.64 -11.45
CA GLY A 184 -26.36 25.16 -12.75
C GLY A 184 -25.16 24.42 -13.38
N CYS A 185 -24.79 23.25 -12.85
CA CYS A 185 -23.72 22.41 -13.39
C CYS A 185 -24.30 21.19 -14.11
N GLU A 186 -24.35 21.21 -15.44
CA GLU A 186 -24.86 20.08 -16.22
C GLU A 186 -23.85 18.93 -16.35
N VAL A 187 -24.25 17.74 -15.91
CA VAL A 187 -23.47 16.50 -16.12
C VAL A 187 -24.12 15.64 -17.22
N PRO A 188 -23.40 15.36 -18.32
CA PRO A 188 -23.96 14.63 -19.46
C PRO A 188 -24.32 13.18 -19.11
N VAL A 189 -25.43 12.68 -19.66
CA VAL A 189 -25.87 11.27 -19.51
C VAL A 189 -24.89 10.30 -20.17
N ARG A 190 -24.31 10.71 -21.31
CA ARG A 190 -23.36 9.90 -22.09
C ARG A 190 -22.28 10.81 -22.66
N VAL A 191 -21.06 10.29 -22.68
CA VAL A 191 -19.89 11.00 -23.22
C VAL A 191 -19.27 10.14 -24.31
N SER A 192 -19.22 10.67 -25.54
CA SER A 192 -18.52 10.01 -26.64
C SER A 192 -17.01 10.16 -26.48
N ARG A 193 -16.23 9.17 -26.95
CA ARG A 193 -14.76 9.21 -26.88
C ARG A 193 -14.18 10.47 -27.52
N ARG A 194 -14.76 10.92 -28.64
CA ARG A 194 -14.34 12.15 -29.34
C ARG A 194 -14.55 13.39 -28.47
N ARG A 195 -15.75 13.54 -27.87
CA ARG A 195 -16.06 14.68 -26.99
C ARG A 195 -15.17 14.69 -25.75
N LEU A 196 -14.94 13.52 -25.15
CA LEU A 196 -14.04 13.37 -24.01
C LEU A 196 -12.63 13.82 -24.37
N ARG A 197 -12.05 13.26 -25.45
CA ARG A 197 -10.69 13.59 -25.89
C ARG A 197 -10.53 15.09 -26.20
N GLN A 198 -11.54 15.69 -26.83
CA GLN A 198 -11.54 17.13 -27.12
C GLN A 198 -11.57 17.97 -25.83
N SER A 199 -12.52 17.70 -24.93
CA SER A 199 -12.68 18.49 -23.69
C SER A 199 -11.44 18.37 -22.79
N LEU A 200 -10.84 17.19 -22.76
CA LEU A 200 -9.59 16.93 -22.04
C LEU A 200 -8.40 17.67 -22.65
N LEU A 201 -8.30 17.71 -23.98
CA LEU A 201 -7.24 18.45 -24.68
C LEU A 201 -7.34 19.95 -24.39
N GLU A 202 -8.55 20.52 -24.46
CA GLU A 202 -8.82 21.93 -24.18
C GLU A 202 -8.40 22.30 -22.76
N VAL A 203 -8.92 21.60 -21.74
CA VAL A 203 -8.60 21.93 -20.34
C VAL A 203 -7.12 21.69 -20.02
N TRP A 204 -6.50 20.66 -20.61
CA TRP A 204 -5.06 20.43 -20.43
C TRP A 204 -4.24 21.59 -21.01
N GLN A 205 -4.62 22.14 -22.16
CA GLN A 205 -3.92 23.31 -22.74
C GLN A 205 -4.05 24.55 -21.85
N GLU A 206 -5.18 24.73 -21.16
CA GLU A 206 -5.38 25.81 -20.19
C GLU A 206 -4.47 25.63 -18.94
N TRP A 207 -4.27 24.39 -18.48
CA TRP A 207 -3.45 24.07 -17.31
C TRP A 207 -1.94 23.95 -17.61
N ARG A 208 -1.56 23.55 -18.83
CA ARG A 208 -0.17 23.33 -19.24
C ARG A 208 0.80 24.48 -18.94
N PRO A 209 0.44 25.77 -19.11
CA PRO A 209 1.37 26.86 -18.82
C PRO A 209 1.51 27.18 -17.33
N LEU A 210 0.68 26.62 -16.45
CA LEU A 210 0.69 26.93 -15.02
C LEU A 210 1.73 26.07 -14.30
N ALA A 211 2.71 26.71 -13.66
CA ALA A 211 3.58 26.04 -12.70
C ALA A 211 3.01 26.20 -11.28
N LEU A 212 3.77 25.75 -10.28
CA LEU A 212 3.35 25.82 -8.88
C LEU A 212 3.14 27.28 -8.42
N SER A 213 3.96 28.22 -8.89
CA SER A 213 3.82 29.65 -8.58
C SER A 213 2.50 30.22 -9.07
N GLU A 214 2.16 29.98 -10.34
CA GLU A 214 0.93 30.50 -10.95
C GLU A 214 -0.29 29.80 -10.36
N THR A 215 -0.20 28.49 -10.13
CA THR A 215 -1.29 27.73 -9.49
C THR A 215 -1.57 28.26 -8.09
N THR A 216 -0.54 28.46 -7.26
CA THR A 216 -0.72 28.98 -5.90
C THR A 216 -1.21 30.43 -5.87
N ALA A 217 -0.92 31.21 -6.92
CA ALA A 217 -1.41 32.56 -7.10
C ALA A 217 -2.89 32.64 -7.49
N LEU A 218 -3.52 31.55 -7.95
CA LEU A 218 -4.97 31.51 -8.15
C LEU A 218 -5.68 31.77 -6.80
N SER A 219 -6.66 32.66 -6.82
CA SER A 219 -7.50 32.99 -5.66
C SER A 219 -8.17 31.75 -5.08
N ARG A 220 -8.42 31.73 -3.77
CA ARG A 220 -9.26 30.71 -3.15
C ARG A 220 -10.72 30.93 -3.54
N CYS A 221 -11.43 29.84 -3.83
CA CYS A 221 -12.86 29.89 -4.12
C CYS A 221 -13.63 30.29 -2.86
N VAL A 222 -14.39 31.38 -2.97
CA VAL A 222 -15.23 31.93 -1.88
C VAL A 222 -16.72 31.95 -2.21
N ASP A 223 -17.08 31.66 -3.47
CA ASP A 223 -18.47 31.59 -3.92
C ASP A 223 -19.15 30.34 -3.35
N PRO A 224 -20.18 30.47 -2.49
CA PRO A 224 -20.87 29.34 -1.88
C PRO A 224 -21.50 28.38 -2.90
N GLN A 225 -21.96 28.88 -4.05
CA GLN A 225 -22.59 28.05 -5.07
C GLN A 225 -21.53 27.23 -5.83
N ALA A 226 -20.40 27.84 -6.17
CA ALA A 226 -19.27 27.13 -6.76
C ALA A 226 -18.69 26.07 -5.80
N LEU A 227 -18.58 26.39 -4.50
CA LEU A 227 -18.15 25.43 -3.48
C LEU A 227 -19.14 24.27 -3.35
N ALA A 228 -20.45 24.53 -3.40
CA ALA A 228 -21.46 23.48 -3.39
C ALA A 228 -21.31 22.48 -4.55
N VAL A 229 -21.04 22.99 -5.76
CA VAL A 229 -20.76 22.15 -6.94
C VAL A 229 -19.51 21.30 -6.69
N LEU A 230 -18.43 21.89 -6.18
CA LEU A 230 -17.17 21.17 -5.92
C LEU A 230 -17.32 20.10 -4.83
N ASP A 231 -18.08 20.39 -3.76
CA ASP A 231 -18.39 19.46 -2.67
C ASP A 231 -19.19 18.23 -3.16
N ILE A 232 -19.98 18.37 -4.23
CA ILE A 232 -20.68 17.26 -4.90
C ILE A 232 -19.78 16.54 -5.91
N LEU A 233 -19.02 17.29 -6.72
CA LEU A 233 -18.15 16.72 -7.75
C LEU A 233 -17.09 15.78 -7.15
N GLU A 234 -16.53 16.11 -6.00
CA GLU A 234 -15.44 15.35 -5.38
C GLU A 234 -15.82 13.88 -5.10
N PRO A 235 -16.84 13.56 -4.28
CA PRO A 235 -17.26 12.18 -4.04
C PRO A 235 -17.88 11.53 -5.29
N LEU A 236 -18.54 12.30 -6.16
CA LEU A 236 -19.16 11.77 -7.38
C LEU A 236 -18.13 11.19 -8.36
N LYS A 237 -16.92 11.78 -8.43
CA LYS A 237 -15.82 11.23 -9.25
C LYS A 237 -15.54 9.78 -8.85
N SER A 238 -15.32 9.50 -7.56
CA SER A 238 -15.07 8.14 -7.07
C SER A 238 -16.22 7.19 -7.39
N ALA A 239 -17.47 7.62 -7.19
CA ALA A 239 -18.66 6.83 -7.53
C ALA A 239 -18.72 6.47 -9.03
N SER A 240 -18.36 7.44 -9.89
CA SER A 240 -18.47 7.34 -11.34
C SER A 240 -17.38 6.48 -11.97
N TYR A 241 -16.21 6.35 -11.33
CA TYR A 241 -15.08 5.60 -11.87
C TYR A 241 -15.46 4.16 -12.21
N ILE A 242 -16.23 3.50 -11.34
CA ILE A 242 -16.62 2.08 -11.51
C ILE A 242 -17.82 1.92 -12.45
N VAL A 243 -18.83 2.80 -12.36
CA VAL A 243 -20.11 2.62 -13.07
C VAL A 243 -20.17 3.34 -14.42
N ALA A 244 -19.38 4.40 -14.61
CA ALA A 244 -19.36 5.22 -15.81
C ALA A 244 -18.00 5.93 -16.02
N PRO A 245 -16.94 5.22 -16.43
CA PRO A 245 -15.58 5.76 -16.58
C PRO A 245 -15.47 7.03 -17.44
N SER A 246 -16.23 7.10 -18.54
CA SER A 246 -16.23 8.29 -19.41
C SER A 246 -16.87 9.51 -18.74
N ILE A 247 -17.83 9.30 -17.83
CA ILE A 247 -18.43 10.38 -17.04
C ILE A 247 -17.43 10.82 -15.97
N TYR A 248 -16.77 9.90 -15.28
CA TYR A 248 -15.68 10.23 -14.34
C TYR A 248 -14.66 11.20 -14.95
N GLN A 249 -14.15 10.90 -16.14
CA GLN A 249 -13.18 11.78 -16.80
C GLN A 249 -13.77 13.16 -17.15
N MET A 250 -15.05 13.22 -17.53
CA MET A 250 -15.72 14.49 -17.77
C MET A 250 -15.90 15.32 -16.49
N LEU A 251 -16.17 14.66 -15.35
CA LEU A 251 -16.24 15.32 -14.05
C LEU A 251 -14.88 15.89 -13.63
N VAL A 252 -13.80 15.18 -13.93
CA VAL A 252 -12.42 15.66 -13.71
C VAL A 252 -12.14 16.92 -14.55
N VAL A 253 -12.51 16.91 -15.83
CA VAL A 253 -12.40 18.09 -16.72
C VAL A 253 -13.25 19.25 -16.20
N THR A 254 -14.46 18.96 -15.72
CA THR A 254 -15.39 19.97 -15.19
C THR A 254 -14.80 20.62 -13.93
N HIS A 255 -14.30 19.84 -12.97
CA HIS A 255 -13.65 20.35 -11.77
C HIS A 255 -12.43 21.23 -12.11
N ALA A 256 -11.59 20.81 -13.07
CA ALA A 256 -10.43 21.57 -13.50
C ALA A 256 -10.81 22.94 -14.09
N ARG A 257 -11.88 23.00 -14.90
CA ARG A 257 -12.42 24.26 -15.42
C ARG A 257 -13.04 25.14 -14.33
N TRP A 258 -13.77 24.53 -13.40
CA TRP A 258 -14.34 25.25 -12.24
C TRP A 258 -13.25 25.89 -11.39
N THR A 259 -12.12 25.20 -11.21
CA THR A 259 -10.97 25.73 -10.49
C THR A 259 -10.40 26.97 -11.18
N LEU A 260 -10.26 26.94 -12.52
CA LEU A 260 -9.77 28.10 -13.28
C LEU A 260 -10.76 29.27 -13.26
N ALA A 261 -12.07 28.99 -13.26
CA ALA A 261 -13.12 30.01 -13.31
C ALA A 261 -13.42 30.65 -11.94
N HIS A 262 -13.44 29.86 -10.86
CA HIS A 262 -13.91 30.29 -9.54
C HIS A 262 -12.80 30.30 -8.47
N GLY A 263 -11.59 29.83 -8.81
CA GLY A 263 -10.47 29.72 -7.88
C GLY A 263 -10.35 28.34 -7.24
N ARG A 264 -9.31 28.19 -6.42
CA ARG A 264 -8.90 26.91 -5.84
C ARG A 264 -9.79 26.47 -4.68
N SER A 265 -10.01 25.17 -4.59
CA SER A 265 -10.66 24.48 -3.47
C SER A 265 -9.76 23.40 -2.90
N GLU A 266 -10.17 22.78 -1.80
CA GLU A 266 -9.45 21.67 -1.15
C GLU A 266 -9.27 20.45 -2.10
N GLY A 267 -10.13 20.29 -3.10
CA GLY A 267 -10.05 19.21 -4.10
C GLY A 267 -9.11 19.50 -5.28
N THR A 268 -8.57 20.72 -5.40
CA THR A 268 -7.81 21.13 -6.59
C THR A 268 -6.57 20.27 -6.83
N SER A 269 -5.75 20.02 -5.81
CA SER A 269 -4.51 19.23 -5.92
C SER A 269 -4.77 17.79 -6.40
N LEU A 270 -5.80 17.15 -5.84
CA LEU A 270 -6.23 15.81 -6.22
C LEU A 270 -6.80 15.80 -7.64
N ASN A 271 -7.56 16.83 -8.01
CA ASN A 271 -8.09 16.97 -9.36
C ASN A 271 -6.97 17.07 -10.41
N LEU A 272 -5.87 17.75 -10.14
CA LEU A 272 -4.72 17.80 -11.06
C LEU A 272 -4.11 16.42 -11.32
N VAL A 273 -3.94 15.62 -10.26
CA VAL A 273 -3.48 14.23 -10.40
C VAL A 273 -4.49 13.39 -11.18
N GLN A 274 -5.78 13.56 -10.95
CA GLN A 274 -6.82 12.85 -11.71
C GLN A 274 -6.86 13.28 -13.19
N LEU A 275 -6.63 14.56 -13.46
CA LEU A 275 -6.53 15.11 -14.82
C LEU A 275 -5.32 14.52 -15.55
N ALA A 276 -4.19 14.34 -14.84
CA ALA A 276 -3.01 13.68 -15.38
C ALA A 276 -3.28 12.25 -15.87
N ILE A 277 -4.09 11.46 -15.16
CA ILE A 277 -4.49 10.11 -15.60
C ILE A 277 -5.16 10.18 -16.98
N GLY A 278 -6.09 11.13 -17.14
CA GLY A 278 -6.77 11.38 -18.41
C GLY A 278 -5.78 11.79 -19.51
N VAL A 279 -4.92 12.77 -19.25
CA VAL A 279 -3.92 13.29 -20.20
C VAL A 279 -2.99 12.17 -20.69
N GLY A 280 -2.46 11.36 -19.77
CA GLY A 280 -1.57 10.26 -20.09
C GLY A 280 -2.27 9.19 -20.95
N HIS A 281 -3.46 8.74 -20.53
CA HIS A 281 -4.14 7.63 -21.20
C HIS A 281 -4.87 8.05 -22.48
N HIS A 282 -5.70 9.08 -22.43
CA HIS A 282 -6.56 9.46 -23.55
C HIS A 282 -5.88 10.35 -24.60
N LEU A 283 -4.87 11.15 -24.21
CA LEU A 283 -4.11 11.98 -25.15
C LEU A 283 -2.78 11.34 -25.55
N GLY A 284 -2.26 10.39 -24.77
CA GLY A 284 -0.95 9.77 -25.01
C GLY A 284 0.21 10.69 -24.69
N GLN A 285 0.02 11.65 -23.78
CA GLN A 285 1.02 12.63 -23.37
C GLN A 285 1.59 12.25 -22.00
N SER A 286 2.52 11.28 -21.98
CA SER A 286 3.03 10.67 -20.74
C SER A 286 3.86 11.63 -19.90
N ASP A 287 4.74 12.42 -20.52
CA ASP A 287 5.60 13.35 -19.81
C ASP A 287 4.79 14.49 -19.19
N GLU A 288 3.80 15.00 -19.92
CA GLU A 288 2.90 16.03 -19.42
C GLU A 288 1.93 15.53 -18.35
N ALA A 289 1.51 14.26 -18.41
CA ALA A 289 0.78 13.64 -17.32
C ALA A 289 1.62 13.59 -16.04
N VAL A 290 2.90 13.20 -16.15
CA VAL A 290 3.82 13.16 -14.99
C VAL A 290 4.01 14.57 -14.42
N ALA A 291 4.28 15.57 -15.26
CA ALA A 291 4.45 16.95 -14.83
C ALA A 291 3.19 17.49 -14.12
N LEU A 292 2.01 17.20 -14.63
CA LEU A 292 0.74 17.62 -14.04
C LEU A 292 0.45 16.92 -12.70
N ALA A 293 0.79 15.64 -12.58
CA ALA A 293 0.68 14.93 -11.30
C ALA A 293 1.69 15.44 -10.26
N GLU A 294 2.91 15.75 -10.67
CA GLU A 294 3.93 16.35 -9.80
C GLU A 294 3.50 17.76 -9.34
N LEU A 295 2.85 18.55 -10.21
CA LEU A 295 2.24 19.83 -9.82
C LEU A 295 1.16 19.62 -8.75
N GLY A 296 0.28 18.64 -8.91
CA GLY A 296 -0.75 18.31 -7.91
C GLY A 296 -0.16 17.90 -6.56
N VAL A 297 0.85 17.03 -6.56
CA VAL A 297 1.58 16.63 -5.34
C VAL A 297 2.30 17.81 -4.69
N ALA A 298 2.94 18.66 -5.47
CA ALA A 298 3.64 19.84 -4.96
C ALA A 298 2.68 20.87 -4.35
N LEU A 299 1.51 21.06 -4.96
CA LEU A 299 0.44 21.90 -4.40
C LEU A 299 -0.06 21.33 -3.06
N ALA A 300 -0.31 20.02 -3.00
CA ALA A 300 -0.79 19.37 -1.79
C ALA A 300 0.19 19.49 -0.62
N ARG A 301 1.49 19.29 -0.89
CA ARG A 301 2.54 19.45 0.13
C ARG A 301 2.62 20.87 0.69
N ARG A 302 2.23 21.88 -0.09
CA ARG A 302 2.33 23.28 0.28
C ARG A 302 1.10 23.79 1.01
N GLU A 303 -0.09 23.36 0.64
CA GLU A 303 -1.33 23.99 1.10
C GLU A 303 -2.34 23.04 1.76
N ASP A 304 -2.27 21.74 1.48
CA ASP A 304 -3.31 20.81 1.92
C ASP A 304 -2.99 20.19 3.28
N PRO A 305 -4.03 19.88 4.08
CA PRO A 305 -3.85 19.12 5.31
C PRO A 305 -3.40 17.68 5.00
N GLU A 306 -2.79 17.04 6.00
CA GLU A 306 -2.21 15.69 5.87
C GLU A 306 -3.16 14.66 5.21
N PRO A 307 -4.44 14.55 5.59
CA PRO A 307 -5.34 13.56 4.99
C PRO A 307 -5.51 13.75 3.48
N VAL A 308 -5.64 15.00 3.02
CA VAL A 308 -5.77 15.31 1.60
C VAL A 308 -4.46 15.03 0.88
N ARG A 309 -3.32 15.39 1.48
CA ARG A 309 -2.00 15.09 0.92
C ARG A 309 -1.79 13.59 0.70
N ILE A 310 -2.19 12.74 1.65
CA ILE A 310 -2.13 11.28 1.51
C ILE A 310 -2.95 10.81 0.30
N ARG A 311 -4.16 11.34 0.08
CA ARG A 311 -4.99 11.01 -1.10
C ARG A 311 -4.30 11.37 -2.41
N VAL A 312 -3.73 12.57 -2.49
CA VAL A 312 -3.05 13.09 -3.68
C VAL A 312 -1.82 12.24 -4.00
N GLU A 313 -0.97 11.96 -3.02
CA GLU A 313 0.22 11.14 -3.21
C GLU A 313 -0.13 9.68 -3.54
N SER A 314 -1.20 9.14 -2.97
CA SER A 314 -1.74 7.82 -3.30
C SER A 314 -2.23 7.73 -4.74
N ALA A 315 -3.03 8.71 -5.18
CA ALA A 315 -3.51 8.78 -6.55
C ALA A 315 -2.35 8.86 -7.56
N ALA A 316 -1.35 9.70 -7.27
CA ALA A 316 -0.20 9.88 -8.14
C ALA A 316 0.62 8.58 -8.22
N SER A 317 0.90 7.96 -7.07
CA SER A 317 1.68 6.73 -6.97
C SER A 317 1.02 5.56 -7.72
N LEU A 318 -0.29 5.37 -7.56
CA LEU A 318 -1.00 4.23 -8.12
C LEU A 318 -1.29 4.35 -9.62
N PHE A 319 -1.56 5.57 -10.12
CA PHE A 319 -2.15 5.75 -11.46
C PHE A 319 -1.31 6.57 -12.44
N VAL A 320 -0.26 7.28 -12.01
CA VAL A 320 0.54 8.12 -12.91
C VAL A 320 2.04 7.82 -12.81
N MET A 321 2.58 7.63 -11.61
CA MET A 321 4.04 7.54 -11.42
C MET A 321 4.68 6.34 -12.10
N ALA A 322 3.92 5.28 -12.41
CA ALA A 322 4.41 4.15 -13.21
C ALA A 322 4.82 4.54 -14.66
N LEU A 323 4.43 5.72 -15.14
CA LEU A 323 4.89 6.25 -16.44
C LEU A 323 6.36 6.71 -16.40
N ALA A 324 6.84 7.22 -15.26
CA ALA A 324 8.17 7.87 -15.14
C ALA A 324 9.12 7.25 -14.10
N ARG A 325 8.58 6.52 -13.11
CA ARG A 325 9.35 5.97 -11.98
C ARG A 325 9.34 4.44 -12.03
N PRO A 326 10.47 3.78 -11.70
CA PRO A 326 10.47 2.33 -11.51
C PRO A 326 9.48 1.91 -10.43
N PHE A 327 8.80 0.77 -10.61
CA PHE A 327 7.84 0.24 -9.63
C PHE A 327 8.44 0.11 -8.22
N ALA A 328 9.72 -0.25 -8.10
CA ALA A 328 10.40 -0.37 -6.82
C ALA A 328 10.35 0.94 -6.01
N VAL A 329 10.58 2.08 -6.67
CA VAL A 329 10.55 3.41 -6.03
C VAL A 329 9.13 3.76 -5.58
N ILE A 330 8.11 3.35 -6.34
CA ILE A 330 6.71 3.56 -5.97
C ILE A 330 6.37 2.73 -4.73
N LEU A 331 6.76 1.45 -4.74
CA LEU A 331 6.52 0.48 -3.67
C LEU A 331 7.17 0.88 -2.33
N GLU A 332 8.31 1.58 -2.35
CA GLU A 332 8.94 2.11 -1.13
C GLU A 332 8.05 3.11 -0.36
N ASN A 333 7.16 3.83 -1.07
CA ASN A 333 6.29 4.83 -0.44
C ASN A 333 4.91 4.29 -0.05
N LEU A 334 4.42 3.21 -0.70
CA LEU A 334 3.07 2.70 -0.48
C LEU A 334 2.76 2.33 0.98
N PRO A 335 3.66 1.72 1.77
CA PRO A 335 3.36 1.43 3.18
C PRO A 335 3.05 2.68 4.00
N LYS A 336 3.78 3.79 3.78
CA LYS A 336 3.53 5.07 4.47
C LYS A 336 2.17 5.65 4.10
N LEU A 337 1.82 5.57 2.82
CA LEU A 337 0.52 6.03 2.32
C LEU A 337 -0.64 5.20 2.86
N TYR A 338 -0.45 3.88 2.98
CA TYR A 338 -1.44 2.98 3.57
C TYR A 338 -1.69 3.30 5.04
N VAL A 339 -0.61 3.43 5.84
CA VAL A 339 -0.69 3.81 7.26
C VAL A 339 -1.33 5.18 7.41
N GLY A 340 -0.88 6.19 6.65
CA GLY A 340 -1.45 7.53 6.71
C GLY A 340 -2.94 7.57 6.33
N ALA A 341 -3.38 6.73 5.39
CA ALA A 341 -4.81 6.62 5.05
C ALA A 341 -5.62 5.98 6.18
N LEU A 342 -5.07 4.97 6.87
CA LEU A 342 -5.70 4.36 8.04
C LEU A 342 -5.78 5.33 9.22
N GLU A 343 -4.71 6.06 9.51
CA GLU A 343 -4.67 7.08 10.56
C GLU A 343 -5.65 8.23 10.27
N ALA A 344 -5.86 8.56 9.00
CA ALA A 344 -6.87 9.52 8.57
C ALA A 344 -8.31 8.97 8.56
N GLY A 345 -8.52 7.69 8.90
CA GLY A 345 -9.83 7.03 8.83
C GLY A 345 -10.37 6.85 7.40
N ASP A 346 -9.55 7.04 6.37
CA ASP A 346 -9.95 6.99 4.97
C ASP A 346 -9.88 5.57 4.42
N LEU A 347 -10.93 4.81 4.70
CA LEU A 347 -11.04 3.40 4.30
C LEU A 347 -11.06 3.20 2.77
N LEU A 348 -11.50 4.21 2.01
CA LEU A 348 -11.51 4.12 0.54
C LEU A 348 -10.09 4.14 0.00
N TRP A 349 -9.27 5.12 0.43
CA TRP A 349 -7.88 5.22 -0.02
C TRP A 349 -6.97 4.18 0.62
N ALA A 350 -7.21 3.79 1.88
CA ALA A 350 -6.55 2.63 2.48
C ALA A 350 -6.83 1.36 1.66
N GLY A 351 -8.07 1.20 1.16
CA GLY A 351 -8.44 0.13 0.23
C GLY A 351 -7.65 0.17 -1.08
N TYR A 352 -7.54 1.33 -1.72
CA TYR A 352 -6.77 1.46 -2.97
C TYR A 352 -5.27 1.18 -2.77
N VAL A 353 -4.64 1.79 -1.77
CA VAL A 353 -3.21 1.60 -1.53
C VAL A 353 -2.92 0.18 -1.03
N GLY A 354 -3.72 -0.35 -0.12
CA GLY A 354 -3.53 -1.65 0.53
C GLY A 354 -3.94 -2.86 -0.32
N ALA A 355 -4.86 -2.72 -1.28
CA ALA A 355 -5.28 -3.84 -2.14
C ALA A 355 -4.72 -3.76 -3.57
N ILE A 356 -4.73 -2.57 -4.19
CA ILE A 356 -4.25 -2.41 -5.59
C ILE A 356 -2.73 -2.25 -5.61
N GLY A 357 -2.19 -1.46 -4.68
CA GLY A 357 -0.75 -1.20 -4.58
C GLY A 357 0.12 -2.46 -4.57
N PRO A 358 -0.19 -3.48 -3.72
CA PRO A 358 0.61 -4.69 -3.67
C PRO A 358 0.69 -5.47 -4.98
N ALA A 359 -0.26 -5.31 -5.90
CA ALA A 359 -0.19 -6.00 -7.18
C ALA A 359 1.03 -5.55 -8.03
N MET A 360 1.60 -4.35 -7.75
CA MET A 360 2.85 -3.90 -8.37
C MET A 360 4.06 -4.74 -7.95
N HIS A 361 3.99 -5.50 -6.85
CA HIS A 361 5.07 -6.41 -6.42
C HIS A 361 5.36 -7.51 -7.45
N LEU A 362 4.38 -7.86 -8.29
CA LEU A 362 4.56 -8.78 -9.42
C LEU A 362 5.56 -8.24 -10.46
N GLU A 363 5.67 -6.92 -10.59
CA GLU A 363 6.53 -6.24 -11.57
C GLU A 363 7.98 -6.08 -11.10
N VAL A 364 8.25 -6.29 -9.80
CA VAL A 364 9.61 -6.20 -9.20
C VAL A 364 10.09 -7.50 -8.58
N GLY A 365 9.36 -8.60 -8.78
CA GLY A 365 9.84 -9.94 -8.41
C GLY A 365 9.88 -10.21 -6.92
N THR A 366 8.97 -9.59 -6.17
CA THR A 366 8.83 -9.90 -4.76
C THR A 366 8.37 -11.35 -4.61
N HIS A 367 8.94 -12.06 -3.63
CA HIS A 367 8.61 -13.46 -3.39
C HIS A 367 7.11 -13.64 -3.10
N LEU A 368 6.48 -14.65 -3.71
CA LEU A 368 5.02 -14.87 -3.65
C LEU A 368 4.49 -14.99 -2.21
N GLN A 369 5.24 -15.61 -1.29
CA GLN A 369 4.87 -15.65 0.14
C GLN A 369 4.68 -14.25 0.75
N THR A 370 5.48 -13.26 0.35
CA THR A 370 5.34 -11.88 0.83
C THR A 370 4.08 -11.25 0.26
N LEU A 371 3.81 -11.47 -1.02
CA LEU A 371 2.60 -10.98 -1.68
C LEU A 371 1.34 -11.56 -1.03
N ARG A 372 1.32 -12.87 -0.77
CA ARG A 372 0.24 -13.55 -0.06
C ARG A 372 0.00 -12.95 1.32
N ARG A 373 1.05 -12.72 2.11
CA ARG A 373 0.95 -12.11 3.43
C ARG A 373 0.35 -10.71 3.38
N LEU A 374 0.79 -9.87 2.45
CA LEU A 374 0.26 -8.51 2.32
C LEU A 374 -1.25 -8.53 2.03
N SER A 375 -1.70 -9.45 1.16
CA SER A 375 -3.13 -9.68 0.93
C SER A 375 -3.87 -10.16 2.18
N GLU A 376 -3.33 -11.14 2.90
CA GLU A 376 -3.94 -11.67 4.14
C GLU A 376 -4.03 -10.60 5.24
N GLN A 377 -2.98 -9.80 5.41
CA GLN A 377 -2.94 -8.69 6.35
C GLN A 377 -4.03 -7.66 6.03
N PHE A 378 -4.11 -7.21 4.78
CA PHE A 378 -5.13 -6.25 4.36
C PHE A 378 -6.55 -6.77 4.61
N LEU A 379 -6.82 -8.03 4.24
CA LEU A 379 -8.12 -8.67 4.43
C LEU A 379 -8.49 -8.80 5.92
N SER A 380 -7.50 -9.06 6.78
CA SER A 380 -7.70 -9.15 8.24
C SER A 380 -7.93 -7.79 8.89
N GLU A 381 -7.19 -6.75 8.51
CA GLU A 381 -7.22 -5.43 9.14
C GLU A 381 -8.39 -4.56 8.66
N VAL A 382 -8.66 -4.59 7.35
CA VAL A 382 -9.56 -3.64 6.67
C VAL A 382 -10.68 -4.34 5.91
N GLY A 383 -10.50 -5.60 5.50
CA GLY A 383 -11.42 -6.34 4.62
C GLY A 383 -12.92 -6.16 4.92
N PRO A 384 -13.41 -6.33 6.17
CA PRO A 384 -14.83 -6.15 6.51
C PRO A 384 -15.39 -4.74 6.30
N ARG A 385 -14.51 -3.73 6.25
CA ARG A 385 -14.85 -2.30 6.14
C ARG A 385 -14.40 -1.70 4.80
N ALA A 386 -13.64 -2.45 4.00
CA ALA A 386 -13.14 -2.03 2.71
C ALA A 386 -14.23 -2.05 1.64
N SER A 387 -13.99 -1.37 0.52
CA SER A 387 -14.85 -1.48 -0.65
C SER A 387 -14.81 -2.90 -1.24
N ARG A 388 -15.90 -3.30 -1.89
CA ARG A 388 -16.00 -4.59 -2.59
C ARG A 388 -14.84 -4.79 -3.57
N GLU A 389 -14.48 -3.77 -4.33
CA GLU A 389 -13.38 -3.79 -5.29
C GLU A 389 -12.02 -4.05 -4.63
N ALA A 390 -11.75 -3.43 -3.48
CA ALA A 390 -10.52 -3.65 -2.74
C ALA A 390 -10.45 -5.09 -2.20
N THR A 391 -11.54 -5.59 -1.63
CA THR A 391 -11.64 -6.97 -1.13
C THR A 391 -11.44 -8.00 -2.25
N VAL A 392 -12.08 -7.81 -3.41
CA VAL A 392 -11.88 -8.69 -4.59
C VAL A 392 -10.42 -8.65 -5.03
N THR A 393 -9.81 -7.46 -5.10
CA THR A 393 -8.41 -7.30 -5.54
C THR A 393 -7.43 -8.01 -4.60
N ALA A 394 -7.53 -7.77 -3.29
CA ALA A 394 -6.66 -8.41 -2.31
C ALA A 394 -6.84 -9.93 -2.27
N THR A 395 -8.09 -10.40 -2.35
CA THR A 395 -8.42 -11.83 -2.39
C THR A 395 -7.82 -12.52 -3.60
N MET A 396 -8.02 -11.96 -4.80
CA MET A 396 -7.48 -12.55 -6.03
C MET A 396 -5.96 -12.53 -6.08
N LEU A 397 -5.32 -11.50 -5.52
CA LEU A 397 -3.86 -11.41 -5.44
C LEU A 397 -3.28 -12.45 -4.48
N GLY A 398 -3.92 -12.66 -3.34
CA GLY A 398 -3.53 -13.69 -2.35
C GLY A 398 -3.71 -15.10 -2.91
N TRP A 399 -4.83 -15.35 -3.60
CA TRP A 399 -5.09 -16.62 -4.29
C TRP A 399 -4.05 -16.88 -5.39
N LEU A 400 -3.75 -15.91 -6.25
CA LEU A 400 -2.72 -16.04 -7.29
C LEU A 400 -1.38 -16.46 -6.69
N ALA A 401 -0.99 -15.84 -5.58
CA ALA A 401 0.25 -16.18 -4.89
C ALA A 401 0.22 -17.60 -4.33
N ALA A 402 -0.88 -18.02 -3.70
CA ALA A 402 -1.03 -19.37 -3.17
C ALA A 402 -0.99 -20.46 -4.28
N GLU A 403 -1.73 -20.25 -5.37
CA GLU A 403 -1.81 -21.20 -6.49
C GLU A 403 -0.45 -21.37 -7.17
N LEU A 404 0.29 -20.28 -7.43
CA LEU A 404 1.64 -20.37 -8.01
C LEU A 404 2.68 -20.97 -7.06
N MET A 405 2.46 -20.85 -5.75
CA MET A 405 3.26 -21.52 -4.73
C MET A 405 2.92 -23.01 -4.57
N GLY A 406 1.85 -23.51 -5.20
CA GLY A 406 1.38 -24.88 -5.00
C GLY A 406 0.78 -25.11 -3.60
N VAL A 407 0.31 -24.06 -2.94
CA VAL A 407 -0.42 -24.20 -1.68
C VAL A 407 -1.89 -24.35 -2.01
N ASP A 408 -2.50 -25.42 -1.50
CA ASP A 408 -3.92 -25.68 -1.70
C ASP A 408 -4.76 -24.53 -1.13
N ALA A 409 -5.44 -23.82 -2.02
CA ALA A 409 -6.30 -22.69 -1.71
C ALA A 409 -7.51 -22.74 -2.65
N PRO A 410 -8.75 -22.81 -2.11
CA PRO A 410 -9.92 -22.84 -2.96
C PRO A 410 -10.01 -21.56 -3.77
N GLU A 411 -10.40 -21.70 -5.02
CA GLU A 411 -10.57 -20.55 -5.89
C GLU A 411 -11.68 -19.63 -5.36
N PRO A 412 -11.41 -18.32 -5.20
CA PRO A 412 -12.40 -17.36 -4.72
C PRO A 412 -13.62 -17.30 -5.65
N SER A 413 -14.80 -17.43 -5.05
CA SER A 413 -16.07 -17.20 -5.73
C SER A 413 -16.73 -15.92 -5.20
N PHE A 414 -17.26 -15.11 -6.11
CA PHE A 414 -17.91 -13.85 -5.78
C PHE A 414 -19.35 -13.87 -6.29
N ALA A 415 -20.31 -13.63 -5.39
CA ALA A 415 -21.74 -13.66 -5.72
C ALA A 415 -22.12 -12.67 -6.83
N GLU A 416 -21.48 -11.51 -6.87
CA GLU A 416 -21.56 -10.58 -8.00
C GLU A 416 -20.21 -9.87 -8.19
N LEU A 417 -19.99 -9.33 -9.39
CA LEU A 417 -18.78 -8.58 -9.73
C LEU A 417 -19.14 -7.32 -10.51
N SER A 418 -18.52 -6.20 -10.14
CA SER A 418 -18.50 -5.01 -10.98
C SER A 418 -17.68 -5.27 -12.25
N ALA A 419 -17.79 -4.39 -13.26
CA ALA A 419 -16.97 -4.51 -14.47
C ALA A 419 -15.46 -4.46 -14.14
N TYR A 420 -15.09 -3.63 -13.17
CA TYR A 420 -13.74 -3.56 -12.62
C TYR A 420 -13.35 -4.88 -11.94
N GLY A 421 -14.21 -5.41 -11.04
CA GLY A 421 -13.98 -6.70 -10.38
C GLY A 421 -13.76 -7.85 -11.38
N ARG A 422 -14.54 -7.91 -12.46
CA ARG A 422 -14.33 -8.91 -13.53
C ARG A 422 -12.96 -8.77 -14.20
N CYS A 423 -12.53 -7.54 -14.50
CA CYS A 423 -11.20 -7.32 -15.08
C CYS A 423 -10.08 -7.74 -14.11
N VAL A 424 -10.25 -7.49 -12.80
CA VAL A 424 -9.28 -7.89 -11.77
C VAL A 424 -9.20 -9.42 -11.64
N VAL A 425 -10.33 -10.11 -11.57
CA VAL A 425 -10.40 -11.58 -11.52
C VAL A 425 -9.71 -12.16 -12.76
N ALA A 426 -10.12 -11.73 -13.95
CA ALA A 426 -9.55 -12.17 -15.22
C ALA A 426 -8.03 -11.90 -15.28
N ALA A 427 -7.56 -10.72 -14.86
CA ALA A 427 -6.14 -10.37 -14.92
C ALA A 427 -5.25 -11.26 -14.05
N ASN A 428 -5.75 -11.72 -12.90
CA ASN A 428 -4.99 -12.61 -12.01
C ASN A 428 -5.12 -14.08 -12.45
N ARG A 429 -6.33 -14.53 -12.76
CA ARG A 429 -6.59 -15.91 -13.23
C ARG A 429 -5.84 -16.24 -14.51
N THR A 430 -5.87 -15.34 -15.49
CA THR A 430 -5.15 -15.54 -16.76
C THR A 430 -3.63 -15.62 -16.58
N LEU A 431 -3.05 -14.93 -15.60
CA LEU A 431 -1.61 -15.03 -15.31
C LEU A 431 -1.26 -16.40 -14.71
N VAL A 432 -2.07 -16.89 -13.77
CA VAL A 432 -1.96 -18.24 -13.21
C VAL A 432 -2.05 -19.28 -14.32
N ASP A 433 -3.13 -19.23 -15.11
CA ASP A 433 -3.40 -20.20 -16.17
C ASP A 433 -2.28 -20.21 -17.22
N LEU A 434 -1.80 -19.02 -17.61
CA LEU A 434 -0.67 -18.91 -18.54
C LEU A 434 0.60 -19.57 -17.98
N LEU A 435 0.95 -19.29 -16.73
CA LEU A 435 2.17 -19.82 -16.12
C LEU A 435 2.08 -21.34 -15.96
N LEU A 436 0.93 -21.87 -15.57
CA LEU A 436 0.67 -23.30 -15.38
C LEU A 436 0.28 -24.05 -16.68
N ARG A 437 0.50 -23.45 -17.86
CA ARG A 437 0.25 -24.05 -19.20
C ARG A 437 -1.22 -24.44 -19.46
N ARG A 438 -2.17 -23.72 -18.85
CA ARG A 438 -3.61 -23.78 -19.14
C ARG A 438 -3.96 -22.74 -20.23
N ASP A 439 -3.22 -22.75 -21.34
CA ASP A 439 -3.19 -21.64 -22.31
C ASP A 439 -4.56 -21.35 -22.98
N ARG A 440 -5.39 -22.38 -23.20
CA ARG A 440 -6.76 -22.22 -23.75
C ARG A 440 -7.67 -21.44 -22.79
N GLN A 441 -7.59 -21.73 -21.49
CA GLN A 441 -8.35 -21.02 -20.46
C GLN A 441 -7.86 -19.56 -20.35
N ALA A 442 -6.53 -19.38 -20.31
CA ALA A 442 -5.94 -18.05 -20.27
C ALA A 442 -6.38 -17.16 -21.45
N LEU A 443 -6.38 -17.71 -22.69
CA LEU A 443 -6.80 -16.93 -23.86
C LEU A 443 -8.30 -16.65 -23.87
N ALA A 444 -9.14 -17.62 -23.49
CA ALA A 444 -10.59 -17.44 -23.45
C ALA A 444 -11.00 -16.32 -22.46
N GLU A 445 -10.46 -16.38 -21.24
CA GLU A 445 -10.73 -15.38 -20.20
C GLU A 445 -10.20 -13.99 -20.61
N ALA A 446 -8.98 -13.89 -21.15
CA ALA A 446 -8.44 -12.63 -21.63
C ALA A 446 -9.25 -12.04 -22.81
N THR A 447 -9.76 -12.89 -23.70
CA THR A 447 -10.61 -12.48 -24.83
C THR A 447 -11.94 -11.91 -24.33
N SER A 448 -12.54 -12.53 -23.31
CA SER A 448 -13.84 -12.13 -22.74
C SER A 448 -13.87 -10.68 -22.21
N ILE A 449 -12.74 -10.18 -21.70
CA ILE A 449 -12.62 -8.81 -21.17
C ILE A 449 -12.02 -7.83 -22.19
N SER A 450 -11.57 -8.31 -23.36
CA SER A 450 -10.72 -7.53 -24.26
C SER A 450 -11.37 -6.24 -24.77
N GLU A 451 -12.70 -6.21 -24.94
CA GLU A 451 -13.41 -5.02 -25.43
C GLU A 451 -13.65 -3.94 -24.36
N THR A 452 -13.66 -4.36 -23.10
CA THR A 452 -14.05 -3.51 -21.96
C THR A 452 -12.87 -3.08 -21.11
N VAL A 453 -11.78 -3.86 -21.08
CA VAL A 453 -10.64 -3.64 -20.18
C VAL A 453 -10.01 -2.26 -20.34
N GLU A 454 -9.80 -1.76 -21.57
CA GLU A 454 -9.23 -0.43 -21.80
C GLU A 454 -10.14 0.70 -21.28
N GLN A 455 -11.46 0.47 -21.23
CA GLN A 455 -12.44 1.46 -20.75
C GLN A 455 -12.56 1.44 -19.23
N VAL A 456 -12.43 0.26 -18.62
CA VAL A 456 -12.63 0.02 -17.18
C VAL A 456 -11.33 0.26 -16.39
N MET A 457 -10.20 -0.15 -16.96
CA MET A 457 -8.86 -0.06 -16.35
C MET A 457 -8.02 1.04 -17.03
N PHE A 458 -8.67 2.11 -17.51
CA PHE A 458 -7.99 3.19 -18.22
C PHE A 458 -6.85 3.77 -17.35
N GLY A 459 -5.70 4.07 -17.97
CA GLY A 459 -4.51 4.53 -17.25
C GLY A 459 -3.86 3.51 -16.31
N SER A 460 -4.40 2.30 -16.17
CA SER A 460 -3.81 1.28 -15.29
C SER A 460 -2.61 0.59 -15.94
N TRP A 461 -1.55 0.43 -15.15
CA TRP A 461 -0.38 -0.39 -15.48
C TRP A 461 -0.69 -1.89 -15.67
N VAL A 462 -1.90 -2.35 -15.32
CA VAL A 462 -2.37 -3.72 -15.54
C VAL A 462 -2.71 -3.99 -17.02
N LEU A 463 -3.04 -2.95 -17.80
CA LEU A 463 -3.35 -3.07 -19.23
C LEU A 463 -2.25 -3.77 -20.05
N PRO A 464 -0.97 -3.32 -20.00
CA PRO A 464 0.09 -4.01 -20.72
C PRO A 464 0.30 -5.46 -20.25
N ARG A 465 -0.01 -5.79 -18.99
CA ARG A 465 0.10 -7.17 -18.47
C ARG A 465 -0.90 -8.11 -19.12
N ILE A 466 -2.18 -7.72 -19.14
CA ILE A 466 -3.24 -8.49 -19.81
C ILE A 466 -2.94 -8.62 -21.30
N ALA A 467 -2.45 -7.55 -21.94
CA ALA A 467 -2.07 -7.56 -23.33
C ALA A 467 -0.93 -8.57 -23.60
N LEU A 468 0.12 -8.58 -22.77
CA LEU A 468 1.20 -9.55 -22.89
C LEU A 468 0.68 -10.99 -22.72
N ILE A 469 -0.08 -11.27 -21.65
CA ILE A 469 -0.67 -12.59 -21.40
C ILE A 469 -1.47 -13.10 -22.60
N THR A 470 -2.32 -12.24 -23.18
CA THR A 470 -3.10 -12.55 -24.39
C THR A 470 -2.21 -13.02 -25.54
N LEU A 471 -1.11 -12.29 -25.81
CA LEU A 471 -0.19 -12.61 -26.90
C LEU A 471 0.62 -13.87 -26.64
N VAL A 472 1.01 -14.12 -25.39
CA VAL A 472 1.74 -15.34 -25.02
C VAL A 472 0.84 -16.58 -25.18
N ALA A 473 -0.39 -16.54 -24.65
CA ALA A 473 -1.33 -17.65 -24.77
C ALA A 473 -1.65 -17.96 -26.25
N ALA A 474 -1.94 -16.93 -27.04
CA ALA A 474 -2.18 -17.05 -28.48
C ALA A 474 -0.95 -17.51 -29.28
N HIS A 475 0.26 -17.22 -28.81
CA HIS A 475 1.48 -17.76 -29.41
C HIS A 475 1.56 -19.27 -29.21
N ARG A 476 1.41 -19.74 -27.96
CA ARG A 476 1.51 -21.17 -27.61
C ARG A 476 0.47 -22.04 -28.32
N LEU A 477 -0.79 -21.60 -28.34
CA LEU A 477 -1.85 -22.31 -29.05
C LEU A 477 -1.57 -22.37 -30.55
N GLY A 478 -1.10 -21.27 -31.14
CA GLY A 478 -0.70 -21.24 -32.55
C GLY A 478 0.47 -22.16 -32.88
N THR A 479 1.47 -22.29 -31.99
CA THR A 479 2.59 -23.24 -32.17
C THR A 479 2.15 -24.69 -31.99
N ALA A 480 1.09 -24.94 -31.23
CA ALA A 480 0.46 -26.26 -31.08
C ALA A 480 -0.45 -26.64 -32.27
N GLY A 481 -0.56 -25.78 -33.30
CA GLY A 481 -1.40 -26.00 -34.48
C GLY A 481 -2.87 -25.67 -34.27
N GLU A 482 -3.24 -25.01 -33.17
CA GLU A 482 -4.62 -24.57 -32.94
C GLU A 482 -4.93 -23.30 -33.73
N THR A 483 -6.09 -23.30 -34.39
CA THR A 483 -6.65 -22.12 -35.06
C THR A 483 -7.35 -21.24 -34.05
N LEU A 484 -6.99 -19.95 -34.04
CA LEU A 484 -7.66 -18.95 -33.21
C LEU A 484 -8.97 -18.50 -33.89
N ASP A 485 -10.02 -18.29 -33.10
CA ASP A 485 -11.26 -17.70 -33.62
C ASP A 485 -11.10 -16.18 -33.86
N ALA A 486 -12.10 -15.59 -34.51
CA ALA A 486 -12.08 -14.17 -34.89
C ALA A 486 -12.02 -13.22 -33.68
N GLU A 487 -12.59 -13.62 -32.54
CA GLU A 487 -12.62 -12.83 -31.30
C GLU A 487 -11.23 -12.81 -30.65
N ALA A 488 -10.60 -13.97 -30.51
CA ALA A 488 -9.24 -14.12 -30.00
C ALA A 488 -8.22 -13.39 -30.88
N GLU A 489 -8.39 -13.45 -32.21
CA GLU A 489 -7.57 -12.65 -33.12
C GLU A 489 -7.76 -11.14 -32.93
N ALA A 490 -9.00 -10.68 -32.72
CA ALA A 490 -9.30 -9.29 -32.43
C ALA A 490 -8.68 -8.84 -31.09
N ALA A 491 -8.76 -9.70 -30.06
CA ALA A 491 -8.09 -9.50 -28.79
C ALA A 491 -6.57 -9.38 -28.96
N CYS A 492 -5.95 -10.25 -29.77
CA CYS A 492 -4.52 -10.16 -30.08
C CYS A 492 -4.15 -8.86 -30.81
N ARG A 493 -4.96 -8.41 -31.79
CA ARG A 493 -4.73 -7.12 -32.47
C ARG A 493 -4.79 -5.95 -31.48
N ARG A 494 -5.72 -5.99 -30.54
CA ARG A 494 -5.86 -5.00 -29.47
C ARG A 494 -4.68 -5.03 -28.50
N ALA A 495 -4.29 -6.22 -28.04
CA ALA A 495 -3.14 -6.41 -27.16
C ALA A 495 -1.84 -5.85 -27.76
N ARG A 496 -1.57 -6.09 -29.06
CA ARG A 496 -0.40 -5.50 -29.74
C ARG A 496 -0.42 -3.98 -29.72
N ARG A 497 -1.57 -3.37 -29.99
CA ARG A 497 -1.73 -1.91 -29.96
C ARG A 497 -1.48 -1.34 -28.56
N ILE A 498 -1.98 -2.01 -27.52
CA ILE A 498 -1.73 -1.62 -26.13
C ILE A 498 -0.23 -1.68 -25.85
N LEU A 499 0.45 -2.80 -26.10
CA LEU A 499 1.88 -2.91 -25.83
C LEU A 499 2.73 -1.90 -26.61
N GLN A 500 2.35 -1.59 -27.86
CA GLN A 500 3.02 -0.55 -28.66
C GLN A 500 2.85 0.85 -28.03
N GLY A 501 1.66 1.20 -27.54
CA GLY A 501 1.43 2.49 -26.88
C GLY A 501 2.19 2.66 -25.55
N TRP A 502 2.66 1.56 -24.97
CA TRP A 502 3.36 1.54 -23.68
C TRP A 502 4.87 1.21 -23.84
N SER A 503 5.36 0.94 -25.05
CA SER A 503 6.74 0.47 -25.28
C SER A 503 7.81 1.48 -24.89
N ASP A 504 7.50 2.76 -25.06
CA ASP A 504 8.44 3.87 -24.81
C ASP A 504 8.48 4.25 -23.32
N GLN A 505 7.61 3.65 -22.50
CA GLN A 505 7.57 3.88 -21.08
C GLN A 505 8.60 3.02 -20.33
N ARG A 506 9.24 3.60 -19.32
CA ARG A 506 10.38 3.02 -18.59
C ARG A 506 10.15 1.59 -18.08
N ASN A 507 8.93 1.28 -17.64
CA ASN A 507 8.62 0.02 -17.00
C ASN A 507 8.33 -1.14 -17.97
N PHE A 508 7.90 -0.90 -19.22
CA PHE A 508 7.30 -1.97 -20.05
C PHE A 508 8.13 -2.42 -21.25
N GLY A 509 9.36 -1.93 -21.41
CA GLY A 509 10.24 -2.33 -22.52
C GLY A 509 10.47 -3.85 -22.63
N HIS A 510 10.50 -4.55 -21.49
CA HIS A 510 10.65 -6.01 -21.44
C HIS A 510 9.41 -6.77 -21.98
N TYR A 511 8.20 -6.23 -21.80
CA TYR A 511 6.98 -6.82 -22.36
C TYR A 511 6.97 -6.71 -23.89
N HIS A 512 7.33 -5.52 -24.42
CA HIS A 512 7.42 -5.30 -25.85
C HIS A 512 8.49 -6.20 -26.48
N ALA A 513 9.66 -6.32 -25.85
CA ALA A 513 10.73 -7.20 -26.32
C ALA A 513 10.30 -8.67 -26.35
N LEU A 514 9.56 -9.15 -25.35
CA LEU A 514 9.02 -10.52 -25.35
C LEU A 514 8.02 -10.73 -26.49
N ALA A 515 7.04 -9.83 -26.64
CA ALA A 515 6.06 -9.91 -27.72
C ALA A 515 6.70 -9.90 -29.11
N GLU A 516 7.75 -9.10 -29.30
CA GLU A 516 8.52 -9.06 -30.55
C GLU A 516 9.30 -10.36 -30.79
N GLY A 517 9.93 -10.93 -29.75
CA GLY A 517 10.59 -12.23 -29.82
C GLY A 517 9.64 -13.35 -30.26
N LEU A 518 8.44 -13.38 -29.67
CA LEU A 518 7.38 -14.33 -30.04
C LEU A 518 6.90 -14.15 -31.49
N ARG A 519 6.84 -12.90 -31.98
CA ARG A 519 6.49 -12.61 -33.37
C ARG A 519 7.57 -13.11 -34.34
N LEU A 520 8.85 -12.89 -34.02
CA LEU A 520 9.98 -13.36 -34.83
C LEU A 520 10.06 -14.89 -34.86
N ALA A 521 9.77 -15.55 -33.75
CA ALA A 521 9.71 -17.01 -33.67
C ALA A 521 8.63 -17.59 -34.61
N ARG A 522 7.42 -17.03 -34.63
CA ARG A 522 6.35 -17.46 -35.56
C ARG A 522 6.70 -17.21 -37.03
N GLY A 523 7.52 -16.20 -37.31
CA GLY A 523 7.96 -15.87 -38.67
C GLY A 523 9.14 -16.70 -39.19
N GLY A 524 9.56 -17.76 -38.49
CA GLY A 524 10.70 -18.60 -38.89
C GLY A 524 12.07 -17.95 -38.75
N ARG A 525 12.18 -16.82 -38.03
CA ARG A 525 13.44 -16.07 -37.86
C ARG A 525 14.16 -16.48 -36.57
N GLY A 526 14.47 -17.78 -36.43
CA GLY A 526 14.94 -18.39 -35.17
C GLY A 526 16.10 -17.65 -34.48
N SER A 527 17.18 -17.35 -35.19
CA SER A 527 18.35 -16.65 -34.61
C SER A 527 18.04 -15.22 -34.13
N GLN A 528 17.07 -14.56 -34.76
CA GLN A 528 16.63 -13.22 -34.36
C GLN A 528 15.64 -13.29 -33.20
N ALA A 529 14.80 -14.32 -33.18
CA ALA A 529 13.90 -14.61 -32.06
C ALA A 529 14.70 -14.86 -30.77
N VAL A 530 15.75 -15.69 -30.82
CA VAL A 530 16.63 -15.93 -29.66
C VAL A 530 17.21 -14.63 -29.12
N ARG A 531 17.75 -13.75 -29.98
CA ARG A 531 18.29 -12.44 -29.55
C ARG A 531 17.23 -11.53 -28.93
N ALA A 532 16.03 -11.49 -29.50
CA ALA A 532 14.94 -10.67 -28.99
C ALA A 532 14.41 -11.19 -27.63
N LEU A 533 14.30 -12.51 -27.49
CA LEU A 533 13.89 -13.17 -26.25
C LEU A 533 14.94 -12.98 -25.14
N GLU A 534 16.22 -13.07 -25.48
CA GLU A 534 17.30 -12.79 -24.52
C GLU A 534 17.30 -11.33 -24.07
N ARG A 535 17.07 -10.40 -25.00
CA ARG A 535 16.88 -8.99 -24.66
C ARG A 535 15.70 -8.80 -23.70
N ALA A 536 14.58 -9.48 -23.94
CA ALA A 536 13.43 -9.43 -23.05
C ALA A 536 13.77 -9.96 -21.64
N ARG A 537 14.49 -11.08 -21.56
CA ARG A 537 14.94 -11.68 -20.30
C ARG A 537 15.85 -10.73 -19.52
N LEU A 538 16.86 -10.14 -20.17
CA LEU A 538 17.79 -9.20 -19.51
C LEU A 538 17.07 -7.93 -19.03
N LEU A 539 16.17 -7.36 -19.83
CA LEU A 539 15.37 -6.19 -19.43
C LEU A 539 14.42 -6.50 -18.27
N ALA A 540 13.84 -7.71 -18.24
CA ALA A 540 12.99 -8.18 -17.15
C ALA A 540 13.82 -8.38 -15.87
N ARG A 541 15.00 -8.99 -15.98
CA ARG A 541 15.95 -9.19 -14.86
C ARG A 541 16.39 -7.88 -14.23
N GLU A 542 16.77 -6.90 -15.04
CA GLU A 542 17.14 -5.55 -14.59
C GLU A 542 16.04 -4.89 -13.76
N ARG A 543 14.78 -5.13 -14.14
CA ARG A 543 13.59 -4.60 -13.46
C ARG A 543 13.11 -5.45 -12.28
N GLY A 544 13.62 -6.67 -12.17
CA GLY A 544 13.17 -7.67 -11.21
C GLY A 544 11.89 -8.41 -11.61
N CYS A 545 11.35 -8.24 -12.80
CA CYS A 545 10.09 -8.88 -13.20
C CYS A 545 10.26 -10.39 -13.50
N ARG A 546 10.12 -11.22 -12.46
CA ARG A 546 10.47 -12.66 -12.52
C ARG A 546 9.63 -13.49 -13.46
N TRP A 547 8.33 -13.21 -13.53
CA TRP A 547 7.44 -14.00 -14.37
C TRP A 547 7.71 -13.76 -15.87
N VAL A 548 8.07 -12.54 -16.27
CA VAL A 548 8.51 -12.25 -17.64
C VAL A 548 9.92 -12.75 -17.90
N GLU A 549 10.84 -12.63 -16.94
CA GLU A 549 12.20 -13.19 -17.05
C GLU A 549 12.14 -14.71 -17.30
N GLY A 550 11.33 -15.42 -16.53
CA GLY A 550 11.11 -16.86 -16.66
C GLY A 550 10.45 -17.24 -18.00
N LEU A 551 9.38 -16.54 -18.40
CA LEU A 551 8.73 -16.81 -19.69
C LEU A 551 9.67 -16.54 -20.88
N ALA A 552 10.41 -15.43 -20.86
CA ALA A 552 11.37 -15.12 -21.91
C ALA A 552 12.46 -16.20 -22.03
N ALA A 553 12.92 -16.72 -20.89
CA ALA A 553 13.86 -17.84 -20.85
C ALA A 553 13.23 -19.15 -21.40
N GLU A 554 12.00 -19.49 -21.01
CA GLU A 554 11.27 -20.66 -21.56
C GLU A 554 11.17 -20.58 -23.10
N PHE A 555 10.73 -19.44 -23.65
CA PHE A 555 10.65 -19.28 -25.11
C PHE A 555 12.03 -19.25 -25.78
N ALA A 556 13.06 -18.77 -25.08
CA ALA A 556 14.41 -18.81 -25.60
C ALA A 556 14.93 -20.25 -25.72
N VAL A 557 14.53 -21.17 -24.83
CA VAL A 557 14.78 -22.62 -24.98
C VAL A 557 14.15 -23.14 -26.26
N GLU A 558 12.86 -22.88 -26.47
CA GLU A 558 12.11 -23.35 -27.64
C GLU A 558 12.71 -22.82 -28.95
N ALA A 559 13.04 -21.53 -28.99
CA ALA A 559 13.65 -20.89 -30.17
C ALA A 559 15.10 -21.37 -30.43
N ALA A 560 15.89 -21.61 -29.38
CA ALA A 560 17.27 -22.08 -29.49
C ALA A 560 17.35 -23.54 -29.95
N ALA A 561 16.47 -24.40 -29.43
CA ALA A 561 16.35 -25.79 -29.87
C ALA A 561 16.00 -25.86 -31.37
N GLY A 562 15.02 -25.07 -31.83
CA GLY A 562 14.68 -24.96 -33.25
C GLY A 562 15.82 -24.41 -34.14
N ALA A 563 16.82 -23.76 -33.56
CA ALA A 563 18.00 -23.22 -34.25
C ALA A 563 19.28 -24.07 -34.07
N GLY A 564 19.21 -25.22 -33.38
CA GLY A 564 20.36 -26.09 -33.12
C GLY A 564 21.37 -25.54 -32.09
N LEU A 565 20.95 -24.63 -31.21
CA LEU A 565 21.79 -23.98 -30.20
C LEU A 565 21.65 -24.65 -28.82
N GLU A 566 21.99 -25.93 -28.71
CA GLU A 566 21.72 -26.77 -27.52
C GLU A 566 22.34 -26.24 -26.21
N SER A 567 23.59 -25.76 -26.24
CA SER A 567 24.25 -25.21 -25.05
C SER A 567 23.54 -23.95 -24.53
N TYR A 568 23.04 -23.12 -25.46
CA TYR A 568 22.25 -21.94 -25.11
C TYR A 568 20.89 -22.35 -24.52
N ALA A 569 20.22 -23.34 -25.11
CA ALA A 569 18.96 -23.86 -24.60
C ALA A 569 19.10 -24.42 -23.17
N ALA A 570 20.19 -25.14 -22.86
CA ALA A 570 20.47 -25.62 -21.50
C ALA A 570 20.66 -24.46 -20.50
N GLY A 571 21.43 -23.43 -20.87
CA GLY A 571 21.61 -22.23 -20.04
C GLY A 571 20.30 -21.45 -19.83
N ALA A 572 19.49 -21.31 -20.87
CA ALA A 572 18.18 -20.65 -20.78
C ALA A 572 17.20 -21.44 -19.89
N ARG A 573 17.22 -22.78 -19.92
CA ARG A 573 16.42 -23.63 -19.03
C ARG A 573 16.81 -23.43 -17.56
N ALA A 574 18.10 -23.47 -17.25
CA ALA A 574 18.58 -23.20 -15.90
C ALA A 574 18.19 -21.80 -15.42
N ALA A 575 18.29 -20.79 -16.30
CA ALA A 575 17.83 -19.43 -15.98
C ALA A 575 16.33 -19.37 -15.68
N ALA A 576 15.48 -20.06 -16.45
CA ALA A 576 14.04 -20.12 -16.18
C ALA A 576 13.73 -20.74 -14.80
N GLU A 577 14.36 -21.88 -14.49
CA GLU A 577 14.20 -22.56 -13.21
C GLU A 577 14.68 -21.69 -12.04
N ASP A 578 15.83 -21.01 -12.19
CA ASP A 578 16.35 -20.08 -11.19
C ASP A 578 15.38 -18.93 -10.92
N CYS A 579 14.77 -18.36 -11.97
CA CYS A 579 13.81 -17.27 -11.83
C CYS A 579 12.58 -17.68 -11.04
N TYR A 580 11.97 -18.81 -11.38
CA TYR A 580 10.75 -19.28 -10.70
C TYR A 580 11.04 -19.74 -9.27
N ARG A 581 12.22 -20.30 -9.01
CA ARG A 581 12.67 -20.64 -7.65
C ARG A 581 12.81 -19.41 -6.77
N LEU A 582 13.54 -18.39 -7.25
CA LEU A 582 13.72 -17.13 -6.52
C LEU A 582 12.42 -16.36 -6.31
N TRP A 583 11.43 -16.56 -7.19
CA TRP A 583 10.10 -15.96 -7.05
C TRP A 583 9.21 -16.71 -6.05
N GLY A 584 9.53 -17.96 -5.73
CA GLY A 584 8.73 -18.84 -4.87
C GLY A 584 7.63 -19.60 -5.61
N ALA A 585 7.68 -19.68 -6.94
CA ALA A 585 6.64 -20.29 -7.77
C ALA A 585 6.82 -21.82 -7.87
N ALA A 586 6.62 -22.53 -6.77
CA ALA A 586 6.86 -23.98 -6.71
C ALA A 586 5.96 -24.79 -7.66
N ALA A 587 4.68 -24.44 -7.82
CA ALA A 587 3.79 -25.12 -8.77
C ALA A 587 4.29 -24.96 -10.23
N LYS A 588 4.86 -23.80 -10.56
CA LYS A 588 5.48 -23.58 -11.87
C LYS A 588 6.73 -24.44 -12.07
N LEU A 589 7.56 -24.61 -11.04
CA LEU A 589 8.73 -25.48 -11.10
C LEU A 589 8.33 -26.96 -11.28
N GLU A 590 7.30 -27.41 -10.59
CA GLU A 590 6.74 -28.76 -10.78
C GLU A 590 6.20 -28.94 -12.19
N GLN A 591 5.47 -27.95 -12.71
CA GLN A 591 4.99 -27.93 -14.08
C GLN A 591 6.16 -28.06 -15.09
N LEU A 592 7.27 -27.34 -14.89
CA LEU A 592 8.45 -27.43 -15.76
C LEU A 592 9.11 -28.82 -15.72
N ARG A 593 9.18 -29.45 -14.55
CA ARG A 593 9.73 -30.80 -14.38
C ARG A 593 8.87 -31.88 -15.05
N GLY A 594 7.55 -31.71 -15.02
CA GLY A 594 6.59 -32.61 -15.67
C GLY A 594 6.55 -32.52 -17.20
N ALA A 595 7.26 -31.55 -17.82
CA ALA A 595 7.19 -31.27 -19.25
C ALA A 595 8.43 -31.73 -20.06
N GLY A 596 9.33 -32.54 -19.48
CA GLY A 596 10.48 -33.10 -20.21
C GLY A 596 10.09 -34.20 -21.21
N PRO A 597 10.69 -34.26 -22.42
CA PRO A 597 10.42 -35.34 -23.36
C PRO A 597 11.21 -36.60 -22.96
N GLY A 598 10.51 -37.62 -22.47
CA GLY A 598 11.05 -38.98 -22.36
C GLY A 598 10.60 -39.80 -21.14
N SER A 599 10.00 -40.96 -21.45
CA SER A 599 9.78 -42.17 -20.63
C SER A 599 8.78 -42.13 -19.46
N GLY A 600 7.80 -43.02 -19.57
CA GLY A 600 6.97 -43.47 -18.47
C GLY A 600 7.73 -44.33 -17.46
N GLU A 601 7.01 -44.65 -16.39
CA GLU A 601 7.23 -45.74 -15.43
C GLU A 601 8.67 -46.26 -15.32
N ASP A 602 9.45 -45.69 -14.39
CA ASP A 602 10.07 -46.56 -13.40
C ASP A 602 10.30 -45.85 -12.05
N SER A 603 10.03 -46.65 -11.03
CA SER A 603 10.14 -46.40 -9.61
C SER A 603 11.60 -46.21 -9.14
N GLY A 604 11.84 -45.21 -8.28
CA GLY A 604 13.14 -45.06 -7.63
C GLY A 604 13.31 -43.73 -6.91
N ARG A 605 12.85 -43.65 -5.66
CA ARG A 605 13.29 -42.62 -4.71
C ARG A 605 14.82 -42.67 -4.58
N ALA A 606 15.51 -41.80 -5.31
CA ALA A 606 16.92 -41.48 -5.07
C ALA A 606 17.00 -40.01 -4.66
N ARG A 607 17.00 -39.78 -3.33
CA ARG A 607 17.52 -38.56 -2.72
C ARG A 607 18.98 -38.44 -3.15
N THR A 608 19.28 -37.54 -4.06
CA THR A 608 20.66 -37.15 -4.38
C THR A 608 20.89 -35.71 -3.94
N SER A 609 21.98 -35.57 -3.20
CA SER A 609 22.46 -34.39 -2.48
C SER A 609 22.66 -33.19 -3.39
N VAL A 610 22.08 -32.07 -2.98
CA VAL A 610 22.30 -30.73 -3.50
C VAL A 610 23.76 -30.32 -3.23
N PRO A 611 24.57 -29.94 -4.23
CA PRO A 611 25.76 -29.15 -3.99
C PRO A 611 25.32 -27.70 -3.69
N SER A 612 25.65 -27.21 -2.51
CA SER A 612 25.22 -25.92 -1.99
C SER A 612 26.16 -24.76 -2.38
N LEU A 613 25.51 -23.60 -2.58
CA LEU A 613 25.96 -22.19 -2.70
C LEU A 613 26.29 -21.65 -4.11
N PRO A 614 26.03 -20.34 -4.41
CA PRO A 614 25.45 -19.27 -3.57
C PRO A 614 24.34 -18.50 -4.33
N LEU A 615 23.10 -18.99 -4.31
CA LEU A 615 21.95 -18.26 -4.84
C LEU A 615 20.84 -18.38 -3.81
N ASP A 616 20.24 -17.23 -3.48
CA ASP A 616 19.07 -17.06 -2.62
C ASP A 616 19.32 -16.54 -1.18
N PHE A 617 20.02 -15.39 -1.08
CA PHE A 617 20.18 -14.70 0.21
C PHE A 617 19.31 -13.43 0.32
N GLN A 618 19.14 -12.67 -0.76
CA GLN A 618 18.28 -11.47 -0.75
C GLN A 618 16.77 -11.78 -0.78
N ALA A 619 16.37 -12.91 -1.37
CA ALA A 619 14.98 -13.35 -1.38
C ALA A 619 14.62 -14.05 -0.06
N LEU A 620 15.58 -14.75 0.55
CA LEU A 620 15.45 -15.33 1.88
C LEU A 620 15.42 -14.26 2.98
N LEU A 621 16.26 -13.21 2.93
CA LEU A 621 16.19 -12.07 3.87
C LEU A 621 14.91 -11.25 3.72
N ARG A 622 14.42 -11.00 2.50
CA ARG A 622 13.11 -10.36 2.28
C ARG A 622 11.96 -11.24 2.77
N SER A 623 12.06 -12.55 2.56
CA SER A 623 11.07 -13.49 3.07
C SER A 623 11.05 -13.52 4.59
N VAL A 624 12.21 -13.59 5.26
CA VAL A 624 12.29 -13.59 6.73
C VAL A 624 11.86 -12.26 7.35
N ALA A 625 12.25 -11.12 6.76
CA ALA A 625 11.81 -9.79 7.18
C ALA A 625 10.30 -9.58 6.98
N ALA A 626 9.73 -10.19 5.93
CA ALA A 626 8.29 -10.20 5.74
C ALA A 626 7.59 -11.22 6.66
N ILE A 627 8.24 -12.33 7.06
CA ILE A 627 7.68 -13.42 7.91
C ILE A 627 7.42 -13.02 9.36
N SER A 628 8.10 -12.01 9.90
CA SER A 628 7.93 -11.68 11.33
C SER A 628 6.78 -10.70 11.58
N ALA A 629 5.54 -11.19 11.50
CA ALA A 629 4.33 -10.50 11.96
C ALA A 629 4.30 -10.25 13.49
N ASP A 630 5.36 -10.66 14.21
CA ASP A 630 5.49 -10.47 15.66
C ASP A 630 6.80 -9.85 16.15
N LEU A 631 7.62 -9.26 15.25
CA LEU A 631 8.72 -8.33 15.57
C LEU A 631 9.42 -8.52 16.93
N ARG A 632 10.00 -9.71 17.13
CA ARG A 632 10.97 -9.94 18.22
C ARG A 632 12.39 -9.78 17.66
N ASP A 633 13.21 -8.98 18.34
CA ASP A 633 14.59 -8.64 17.89
C ASP A 633 15.49 -9.88 17.80
N ASP A 634 15.27 -10.85 18.68
CA ASP A 634 15.97 -12.13 18.75
C ASP A 634 15.92 -12.89 17.42
N LEU A 635 14.75 -12.97 16.78
CA LEU A 635 14.56 -13.72 15.53
C LEU A 635 15.20 -13.04 14.31
N ILE A 636 15.19 -11.70 14.27
CA ILE A 636 15.84 -10.93 13.20
C ILE A 636 17.35 -11.08 13.31
N VAL A 637 17.87 -10.93 14.53
CA VAL A 637 19.30 -11.05 14.79
C VAL A 637 19.78 -12.48 14.52
N ASP A 638 19.01 -13.50 14.89
CA ASP A 638 19.29 -14.90 14.58
C ASP A 638 19.39 -15.15 13.08
N ALA A 639 18.44 -14.62 12.31
CA ALA A 639 18.45 -14.75 10.85
C ALA A 639 19.68 -14.07 10.22
N VAL A 640 20.05 -12.89 10.71
CA VAL A 640 21.23 -12.15 10.24
C VAL A 640 22.52 -12.88 10.56
N VAL A 641 22.64 -13.46 11.76
CA VAL A 641 23.83 -14.22 12.16
C VAL A 641 23.92 -15.53 11.38
N ALA A 642 22.84 -16.29 11.26
CA ALA A 642 22.81 -17.51 10.47
C ALA A 642 23.14 -17.24 8.99
N ALA A 643 22.61 -16.13 8.47
CA ALA A 643 22.90 -15.65 7.12
C ALA A 643 24.39 -15.37 6.89
N ALA A 644 24.98 -14.63 7.83
CA ALA A 644 26.36 -14.21 7.76
C ALA A 644 27.35 -15.38 7.95
N ILE A 645 27.07 -16.31 8.88
CA ILE A 645 27.87 -17.53 9.09
C ILE A 645 27.87 -18.37 7.81
N THR A 646 26.69 -18.63 7.24
CA THR A 646 26.53 -19.44 6.03
C THR A 646 27.18 -18.78 4.81
N GLY A 647 26.96 -17.47 4.64
CA GLY A 647 27.49 -16.71 3.50
C GLY A 647 29.00 -16.47 3.55
N ALA A 648 29.59 -16.41 4.75
CA ALA A 648 31.02 -16.20 4.93
C ALA A 648 31.84 -17.50 5.07
N GLY A 649 31.18 -18.63 5.39
CA GLY A 649 31.86 -19.85 5.83
C GLY A 649 32.58 -19.66 7.16
N ALA A 650 31.97 -18.92 8.10
CA ALA A 650 32.50 -18.69 9.44
C ALA A 650 32.07 -19.82 10.39
N ASP A 651 32.81 -20.06 11.46
CA ASP A 651 32.43 -21.07 12.47
C ASP A 651 31.61 -20.44 13.60
N ARG A 652 31.81 -19.15 13.85
CA ARG A 652 31.08 -18.38 14.85
C ARG A 652 30.65 -17.05 14.29
N GLY A 653 29.51 -16.56 14.78
CA GLY A 653 28.99 -15.23 14.47
C GLY A 653 28.29 -14.61 15.66
N ALA A 654 28.43 -13.30 15.82
CA ALA A 654 27.82 -12.53 16.89
C ALA A 654 27.31 -11.19 16.36
N VAL A 655 26.23 -10.68 16.93
CA VAL A 655 25.71 -9.34 16.64
C VAL A 655 25.60 -8.54 17.92
N VAL A 656 26.20 -7.36 17.90
CA VAL A 656 26.10 -6.35 18.95
C VAL A 656 25.21 -5.22 18.43
N LEU A 657 24.21 -4.82 19.21
CA LEU A 657 23.33 -3.70 18.88
C LEU A 657 23.56 -2.55 19.86
N VAL A 658 23.42 -1.32 19.41
CA VAL A 658 23.41 -0.14 20.28
C VAL A 658 21.99 0.08 20.77
N ARG A 659 21.77 0.01 22.09
CA ARG A 659 20.48 0.28 22.73
C ARG A 659 20.66 1.36 23.77
N GLU A 660 19.87 2.43 23.67
CA GLU A 660 19.94 3.59 24.58
C GLU A 660 21.36 4.19 24.70
N GLY A 661 22.16 4.09 23.64
CA GLY A 661 23.55 4.55 23.60
C GLY A 661 24.61 3.53 24.04
N GLU A 662 24.20 2.38 24.59
CA GLU A 662 25.11 1.35 25.08
C GLU A 662 25.16 0.12 24.17
N PRO A 663 26.35 -0.45 23.89
CA PRO A 663 26.49 -1.66 23.09
C PRO A 663 26.14 -2.91 23.90
N VAL A 664 25.15 -3.65 23.42
CA VAL A 664 24.70 -4.92 24.01
C VAL A 664 24.83 -6.07 23.01
N LEU A 665 25.31 -7.22 23.48
CA LEU A 665 25.33 -8.46 22.71
C LEU A 665 23.90 -8.95 22.53
N ALA A 666 23.41 -8.95 21.29
CA ALA A 666 22.04 -9.29 20.93
C ALA A 666 21.88 -10.77 20.53
N ALA A 667 22.90 -11.36 19.90
CA ALA A 667 22.95 -12.81 19.66
C ALA A 667 24.39 -13.32 19.49
N HIS A 668 24.57 -14.61 19.75
CA HIS A 668 25.82 -15.33 19.54
C HIS A 668 25.53 -16.77 19.07
N VAL A 669 26.16 -17.18 17.97
CA VAL A 669 25.95 -18.49 17.34
C VAL A 669 27.30 -19.15 17.08
N GLU A 670 27.39 -20.43 17.45
CA GLU A 670 28.56 -21.28 17.20
C GLU A 670 28.15 -22.54 16.44
N VAL A 671 28.87 -22.84 15.36
CA VAL A 671 28.67 -24.04 14.53
C VAL A 671 29.76 -25.05 14.86
N SER A 672 29.36 -26.28 15.22
CA SER A 672 30.25 -27.41 15.46
C SER A 672 30.22 -28.34 14.25
N ALA A 673 31.39 -28.88 13.84
CA ALA A 673 31.54 -29.77 12.70
C ALA A 673 30.80 -31.13 12.84
N GLN A 674 30.15 -31.42 13.97
CA GLN A 674 29.45 -32.68 14.24
C GLN A 674 27.92 -32.54 14.37
N ASP A 675 27.37 -31.34 14.24
CA ASP A 675 25.91 -31.08 14.26
C ASP A 675 25.53 -30.12 13.13
N GLU A 676 24.83 -30.60 12.09
CA GLU A 676 24.20 -29.73 11.06
C GLU A 676 23.08 -28.85 11.67
N SER A 677 22.60 -29.20 12.87
CA SER A 677 21.75 -28.36 13.70
C SER A 677 22.59 -27.70 14.80
N GLY A 678 23.46 -26.75 14.41
CA GLY A 678 24.38 -26.06 15.31
C GLY A 678 23.76 -25.65 16.65
N ARG A 679 24.51 -25.78 17.76
CA ARG A 679 24.05 -25.39 19.10
C ARG A 679 23.78 -23.88 19.14
N ARG A 680 22.51 -23.52 19.03
CA ARG A 680 22.01 -22.14 19.19
C ARG A 680 21.93 -21.83 20.67
N SER A 681 22.75 -20.89 21.16
CA SER A 681 22.59 -20.35 22.50
C SER A 681 21.85 -19.02 22.42
N LEU A 682 20.52 -19.08 22.47
CA LEU A 682 19.70 -17.90 22.72
C LEU A 682 20.12 -17.31 24.08
N LEU A 683 20.55 -16.05 24.09
CA LEU A 683 20.83 -15.34 25.33
C LEU A 683 19.49 -15.12 26.06
N ALA A 684 19.43 -15.37 27.37
CA ALA A 684 18.24 -15.13 28.17
C ALA A 684 17.86 -13.64 28.29
N GLY A 685 18.73 -12.74 27.81
CA GLY A 685 18.56 -11.30 27.73
C GLY A 685 19.80 -10.62 27.14
N PRO A 686 19.74 -9.32 26.79
CA PRO A 686 20.88 -8.56 26.29
C PRO A 686 21.99 -8.49 27.35
N ILE A 687 23.23 -8.79 26.94
CA ILE A 687 24.42 -8.74 27.82
C ILE A 687 25.22 -7.49 27.44
N GLY A 688 25.62 -6.67 28.42
CA GLY A 688 26.49 -5.52 28.17
C GLY A 688 27.83 -5.96 27.58
N LEU A 689 28.42 -5.15 26.70
CA LEU A 689 29.67 -5.52 26.01
C LEU A 689 30.82 -5.86 26.99
N ASP A 690 30.85 -5.22 28.17
CA ASP A 690 31.87 -5.47 29.19
C ASP A 690 31.71 -6.82 29.88
N ASP A 691 30.48 -7.33 30.01
CA ASP A 691 30.19 -8.65 30.55
C ASP A 691 30.30 -9.76 29.48
N ALA A 692 30.43 -9.36 28.20
CA ALA A 692 30.50 -10.26 27.06
C ALA A 692 31.95 -10.53 26.58
N GLN A 693 32.97 -10.04 27.29
CA GLN A 693 34.39 -10.16 26.90
C GLN A 693 34.91 -11.60 26.80
N ASP A 694 34.21 -12.59 27.37
CA ASP A 694 34.55 -14.01 27.20
C ASP A 694 33.90 -14.65 25.95
N ARG A 695 33.05 -13.92 25.21
CA ARG A 695 32.24 -14.45 24.10
C ARG A 695 32.56 -13.83 22.73
N LEU A 696 33.18 -12.65 22.69
CA LEU A 696 33.58 -11.98 21.44
C LEU A 696 34.69 -10.93 21.71
N PRO A 697 35.48 -10.52 20.70
CA PRO A 697 36.53 -9.51 20.88
C PRO A 697 35.97 -8.10 21.07
N ALA A 698 35.93 -7.62 22.31
CA ALA A 698 35.39 -6.30 22.65
C ALA A 698 36.20 -5.15 22.03
N THR A 699 37.52 -5.30 21.87
CA THR A 699 38.38 -4.28 21.24
C THR A 699 38.00 -4.02 19.78
N LEU A 700 37.69 -5.09 19.03
CA LEU A 700 37.23 -5.02 17.63
C LEU A 700 35.89 -4.29 17.54
N VAL A 701 34.92 -4.66 18.39
CA VAL A 701 33.58 -4.05 18.40
C VAL A 701 33.67 -2.55 18.69
N ARG A 702 34.42 -2.16 19.73
CA ARG A 702 34.60 -0.73 20.09
C ARG A 702 35.28 0.06 18.97
N PHE A 703 36.26 -0.55 18.29
CA PHE A 703 36.91 0.09 17.14
C PHE A 703 35.91 0.37 16.01
N ILE A 704 35.06 -0.59 15.68
CA ILE A 704 34.09 -0.47 14.57
C ILE A 704 32.97 0.50 14.93
N LEU A 705 32.44 0.47 16.15
CA LEU A 705 31.43 1.43 16.59
C LEU A 705 31.92 2.89 16.51
N ARG A 706 33.21 3.12 16.79
CA ARG A 706 33.81 4.46 16.72
C ARG A 706 34.13 4.91 15.30
N THR A 707 34.56 3.99 14.43
CA THR A 707 35.06 4.33 13.09
C THR A 707 34.03 4.15 11.99
N ALA A 708 32.98 3.37 12.24
CA ALA A 708 32.02 2.86 11.25
C ALA A 708 32.70 2.19 10.03
N GLN A 709 33.91 1.64 10.23
CA GLN A 709 34.67 0.97 9.17
C GLN A 709 34.67 -0.55 9.36
N ALA A 710 34.50 -1.27 8.25
CA ALA A 710 34.68 -2.71 8.21
C ALA A 710 36.13 -3.09 8.47
N VAL A 711 36.36 -4.15 9.24
CA VAL A 711 37.69 -4.66 9.56
C VAL A 711 37.77 -6.13 9.17
N VAL A 712 38.81 -6.48 8.42
CA VAL A 712 39.15 -7.87 8.08
C VAL A 712 40.55 -8.13 8.62
N VAL A 713 40.72 -9.26 9.32
CA VAL A 713 41.99 -9.69 9.89
C VAL A 713 42.21 -11.15 9.50
N ASP A 714 43.31 -11.38 8.79
CA ASP A 714 43.64 -12.71 8.25
C ASP A 714 44.34 -13.61 9.28
N GLU A 715 45.06 -13.01 10.24
CA GLU A 715 45.67 -13.66 11.40
C GLU A 715 45.56 -12.77 12.65
N ALA A 716 44.69 -13.15 13.58
CA ALA A 716 44.32 -12.41 14.78
C ALA A 716 45.51 -12.17 15.72
N ALA A 717 46.39 -13.17 15.84
CA ALA A 717 47.54 -13.10 16.72
C ALA A 717 48.67 -12.19 16.20
N GLU A 718 48.64 -11.85 14.90
CA GLU A 718 49.67 -11.04 14.23
C GLU A 718 49.20 -9.58 14.01
N ASP A 719 47.93 -9.25 14.24
CA ASP A 719 47.41 -7.89 14.08
C ASP A 719 47.62 -7.05 15.36
N PRO A 720 48.53 -6.06 15.36
CA PRO A 720 48.89 -5.29 16.55
C PRO A 720 47.73 -4.45 17.10
N ARG A 721 46.63 -4.29 16.36
CA ARG A 721 45.43 -3.55 16.82
C ARG A 721 44.57 -4.38 17.76
N PHE A 722 44.62 -5.71 17.67
CA PHE A 722 43.69 -6.61 18.35
C PHE A 722 44.36 -7.79 19.06
N ALA A 723 45.65 -8.08 18.80
CA ALA A 723 46.38 -9.22 19.39
C ALA A 723 46.43 -9.24 20.93
N ASP A 724 46.24 -8.09 21.58
CA ASP A 724 46.20 -7.96 23.04
C ASP A 724 44.80 -8.20 23.65
N ASP A 725 43.77 -8.43 22.82
CA ASP A 725 42.42 -8.69 23.29
C ASP A 725 42.35 -10.01 24.11
N PRO A 726 41.84 -9.98 25.35
CA PRO A 726 41.78 -11.16 26.22
C PRO A 726 40.97 -12.33 25.64
N TYR A 727 39.96 -12.07 24.81
CA TYR A 727 39.19 -13.12 24.13
C TYR A 727 40.05 -13.81 23.07
N LEU A 728 40.70 -13.03 22.19
CA LEU A 728 41.45 -13.55 21.05
C LEU A 728 42.64 -14.42 21.49
N ARG A 729 43.31 -14.06 22.60
CA ARG A 729 44.39 -14.87 23.17
C ARG A 729 43.95 -16.25 23.69
N ARG A 730 42.67 -16.39 24.07
CA ARG A 730 42.14 -17.61 24.69
C ARG A 730 41.28 -18.46 23.72
N SER A 731 40.66 -17.84 22.72
CA SER A 731 39.68 -18.47 21.83
C SER A 731 40.27 -19.24 20.65
N GLY A 732 41.56 -19.02 20.33
CA GLY A 732 42.23 -19.66 19.21
C GLY A 732 41.69 -19.25 17.83
N VAL A 733 40.99 -18.12 17.75
CA VAL A 733 40.51 -17.54 16.48
C VAL A 733 41.70 -17.14 15.63
N ARG A 734 41.68 -17.54 14.36
CA ARG A 734 42.75 -17.23 13.40
C ARG A 734 42.37 -16.07 12.51
N SER A 735 41.19 -16.09 11.88
CA SER A 735 40.71 -14.94 11.11
C SER A 735 39.41 -14.38 11.66
N LEU A 736 39.25 -13.06 11.54
CA LEU A 736 38.12 -12.31 12.07
C LEU A 736 37.66 -11.22 11.11
N LEU A 737 36.34 -11.03 11.08
CA LEU A 737 35.67 -10.02 10.29
C LEU A 737 34.70 -9.26 11.18
N GLY A 738 34.79 -7.93 11.17
CA GLY A 738 33.80 -7.07 11.80
C GLY A 738 33.19 -6.10 10.78
N LEU A 739 31.86 -6.01 10.79
CA LEU A 739 31.09 -5.17 9.88
C LEU A 739 30.13 -4.26 10.65
N PRO A 740 30.13 -2.94 10.36
CA PRO A 740 29.17 -2.04 10.97
C PRO A 740 27.78 -2.22 10.33
N ILE A 741 26.74 -2.18 11.16
CA ILE A 741 25.35 -2.13 10.75
C ILE A 741 24.95 -0.65 10.81
N VAL A 742 24.80 -0.01 9.65
CA VAL A 742 24.69 1.46 9.54
C VAL A 742 23.38 1.87 8.87
N LYS A 743 22.71 2.88 9.43
CA LYS A 743 21.59 3.61 8.79
C LYS A 743 22.01 5.06 8.58
N GLY A 744 22.19 5.45 7.32
CA GLY A 744 22.66 6.80 6.99
C GLY A 744 24.05 7.08 7.60
N ARG A 745 24.12 7.93 8.63
CA ARG A 745 25.36 8.25 9.37
C ARG A 745 25.45 7.60 10.75
N GLU A 746 24.42 6.87 11.17
CA GLU A 746 24.31 6.28 12.50
C GLU A 746 24.65 4.80 12.47
N THR A 747 25.48 4.33 13.42
CA THR A 747 25.84 2.92 13.56
C THR A 747 24.91 2.26 14.56
N LEU A 748 24.01 1.42 14.07
CA LEU A 748 23.02 0.69 14.86
C LEU A 748 23.63 -0.53 15.58
N GLY A 749 24.78 -1.03 15.12
CA GLY A 749 25.44 -2.20 15.70
C GLY A 749 26.65 -2.69 14.93
N VAL A 750 27.16 -3.87 15.32
CA VAL A 750 28.31 -4.55 14.71
C VAL A 750 28.01 -6.04 14.54
N LEU A 751 28.25 -6.57 13.35
CA LEU A 751 28.28 -8.00 13.05
C LEU A 751 29.74 -8.49 13.12
N VAL A 752 30.01 -9.50 13.94
CA VAL A 752 31.32 -10.12 14.12
C VAL A 752 31.27 -11.56 13.63
N LEU A 753 32.22 -11.97 12.79
CA LEU A 753 32.37 -13.34 12.31
C LEU A 753 33.79 -13.83 12.59
N GLU A 754 33.90 -15.10 13.00
CA GLU A 754 35.16 -15.72 13.41
C GLU A 754 35.37 -17.05 12.69
N ASN A 755 36.62 -17.34 12.36
CA ASN A 755 37.03 -18.60 11.77
C ASN A 755 38.31 -19.12 12.46
N ARG A 756 38.23 -20.32 13.05
CA ARG A 756 39.30 -20.98 13.80
C ARG A 756 40.20 -21.89 12.94
N PRO A 757 39.70 -22.70 11.99
CA PRO A 757 40.55 -23.59 11.20
C PRO A 757 41.35 -22.87 10.10
N SER A 758 40.87 -21.74 9.54
CA SER A 758 41.49 -21.11 8.36
C SER A 758 42.15 -19.75 8.64
N ARG A 759 43.36 -19.55 8.09
CA ARG A 759 43.92 -18.22 7.78
C ARG A 759 43.23 -17.67 6.53
N ALA A 760 43.08 -16.34 6.44
CA ALA A 760 42.52 -15.66 5.27
C ALA A 760 41.13 -16.17 4.80
N GLY A 761 40.23 -16.46 5.75
CA GLY A 761 38.90 -17.03 5.45
C GLY A 761 37.91 -16.08 4.75
N PHE A 762 38.19 -14.76 4.76
CA PHE A 762 37.26 -13.74 4.29
C PHE A 762 37.82 -13.00 3.06
N THR A 763 37.30 -13.30 1.87
CA THR A 763 37.71 -12.67 0.61
C THR A 763 36.96 -11.35 0.36
N VAL A 764 37.50 -10.48 -0.52
CA VAL A 764 36.85 -9.22 -0.93
C VAL A 764 35.44 -9.45 -1.51
N ALA A 765 35.26 -10.52 -2.30
CA ALA A 765 33.94 -10.87 -2.84
C ALA A 765 32.93 -11.27 -1.75
N ARG A 766 33.38 -11.95 -0.68
CA ARG A 766 32.53 -12.27 0.48
C ARG A 766 32.22 -11.03 1.31
N LEU A 767 33.16 -10.09 1.41
CA LEU A 767 32.96 -8.82 2.12
C LEU A 767 31.84 -7.99 1.50
N GLU A 768 31.73 -7.92 0.17
CA GLU A 768 30.65 -7.18 -0.50
C GLU A 768 29.27 -7.79 -0.21
N VAL A 769 29.16 -9.11 -0.22
CA VAL A 769 27.92 -9.82 0.15
C VAL A 769 27.55 -9.55 1.60
N LEU A 770 28.53 -9.59 2.51
CA LEU A 770 28.28 -9.36 3.93
C LEU A 770 27.94 -7.89 4.24
N ARG A 771 28.47 -6.92 3.48
CA ARG A 771 28.04 -5.51 3.55
C ARG A 771 26.59 -5.34 3.12
N LEU A 772 26.12 -6.08 2.11
CA LEU A 772 24.71 -6.08 1.72
C LEU A 772 23.83 -6.66 2.84
N ILE A 773 24.27 -7.74 3.50
CA ILE A 773 23.56 -8.32 4.66
C ILE A 773 23.48 -7.31 5.81
N ALA A 774 24.59 -6.65 6.16
CA ALA A 774 24.61 -5.63 7.21
C ALA A 774 23.72 -4.42 6.87
N GLY A 775 23.70 -3.99 5.61
CA GLY A 775 22.83 -2.89 5.15
C GLY A 775 21.34 -3.24 5.19
N GLN A 776 20.97 -4.47 4.82
CA GLN A 776 19.58 -4.92 4.92
C GLN A 776 19.16 -5.16 6.37
N ALA A 777 20.03 -5.71 7.20
CA ALA A 777 19.81 -5.85 8.63
C ALA A 777 19.53 -4.49 9.30
N ALA A 778 20.26 -3.44 8.90
CA ALA A 778 20.02 -2.07 9.38
C ALA A 778 18.60 -1.58 9.07
N VAL A 779 18.12 -1.80 7.85
CA VAL A 779 16.75 -1.42 7.43
C VAL A 779 15.69 -2.20 8.20
N THR A 780 15.87 -3.51 8.39
CA THR A 780 14.90 -4.36 9.09
C THR A 780 14.86 -4.08 10.60
N LEU A 781 16.02 -3.88 11.23
CA LEU A 781 16.10 -3.54 12.66
C LEU A 781 15.49 -2.16 12.96
N ASP A 782 15.68 -1.20 12.05
CA ASP A 782 15.07 0.13 12.16
C ASP A 782 13.54 0.08 12.05
N LEU A 783 13.01 -0.70 11.11
CA LEU A 783 11.57 -0.92 10.97
C LEU A 783 10.99 -1.59 12.23
N ALA A 784 11.71 -2.57 12.79
CA ALA A 784 11.33 -3.25 14.03
C ALA A 784 11.30 -2.29 15.23
N GLN A 785 12.29 -1.41 15.35
CA GLN A 785 12.35 -0.39 16.39
C GLN A 785 11.21 0.63 16.26
N ALA A 786 10.91 1.09 15.05
CA ALA A 786 9.80 2.01 14.78
C ALA A 786 8.42 1.38 15.13
N HIS A 787 8.22 0.11 14.76
CA HIS A 787 7.01 -0.64 15.12
C HIS A 787 6.91 -0.92 16.63
N ARG A 788 8.03 -1.16 17.33
CA ARG A 788 8.02 -1.30 18.80
C ARG A 788 7.59 -0.01 19.47
N ALA A 789 8.15 1.13 19.05
CA ALA A 789 7.76 2.44 19.58
C ALA A 789 6.25 2.69 19.38
N LEU A 790 5.69 2.26 18.25
CA LEU A 790 4.26 2.30 17.96
C LEU A 790 3.44 1.41 18.91
N ARG A 791 3.82 0.14 19.08
CA ARG A 791 3.12 -0.80 19.99
C ARG A 791 3.23 -0.40 21.47
N GLU A 792 4.37 0.10 21.91
CA GLU A 792 4.53 0.64 23.26
C GLU A 792 3.73 1.92 23.46
N GLY A 793 3.57 2.74 22.42
CA GLY A 793 2.62 3.85 22.40
C GLY A 793 1.17 3.37 22.54
N GLU A 794 0.78 2.37 21.76
CA GLU A 794 -0.57 1.77 21.77
C GLU A 794 -0.87 1.06 23.09
N ALA A 795 0.08 0.32 23.67
CA ALA A 795 -0.04 -0.33 24.97
C ALA A 795 -0.12 0.67 26.13
N ARG A 796 0.65 1.77 26.07
CA ARG A 796 0.51 2.90 27.01
C ARG A 796 -0.88 3.54 26.89
N TRP A 797 -1.41 3.67 25.67
CA TRP A 797 -2.76 4.16 25.44
C TRP A 797 -3.84 3.20 25.98
N ARG A 798 -3.72 1.89 25.71
CA ARG A 798 -4.65 0.89 26.25
C ARG A 798 -4.60 0.82 27.77
N SER A 799 -3.43 0.90 28.41
CA SER A 799 -3.35 0.94 29.88
C SER A 799 -3.88 2.24 30.49
N LEU A 800 -4.02 3.31 29.71
CA LEU A 800 -4.69 4.56 30.11
C LEU A 800 -6.21 4.52 29.86
N VAL A 801 -6.69 3.63 28.99
CA VAL A 801 -8.10 3.43 28.65
C VAL A 801 -8.76 2.37 29.54
N ASP A 802 -8.01 1.32 29.91
CA ASP A 802 -8.46 0.23 30.79
C ASP A 802 -8.11 0.50 32.28
N GLY A 803 -7.69 1.73 32.61
CA GLY A 803 -7.29 2.17 33.95
C GLY A 803 -8.42 2.78 34.77
#